data_AF-A0A660TBN8-F1
#
_entry.id   AF-A0A660TBN8-F1
#
_cell.length_a   1.000
_cell.length_b   1.000
_cell.length_c   1.000
_cell.angle_alpha   90.00
_cell.angle_beta   90.00
_cell.angle_gamma   90.00
#
_symmetry.space_group_name_H-M   'P 1'
#
loop_
_entity.id
_entity.type
_entity.pdbx_description
1 polymer ?
#
loop_
_entity_poly.entity_id
_entity_poly.type
_entity_poly.pdbx_seq_one_letter_code
_entity_poly.pdbx_strand_id
1 'polypeptide(L)'
;MEGLNDNWSLPNSEANAEYRNLPSGTYTFKVRAIGEAQIWSEPSEYTFTMLPPWWHTWWARSGYGILALLFIISIVRWRTASLKQSQKELVNEVRNATKEIREQKDEIEVQKRMAEAATQAKSQFLATMSHEIRTPMNAIIGLSNLALKTELNAKQKDYLIKVDRSAHSLLGIINDILDFSKIEAGKLNIENIDFDLEQVLETISLLNSQKAQEKGLEFAIRVSPEVPFYLIGDPLRLGQIITNLCSNAIKFTNKGEIVIDVSLNEELKNDKINVKFSVRDTGIGLTDEQQGKMFKEFSQADSSTTRKYGGTGLGLAISKKLAELMDGETGVESKFGEGSTFYFTGVFGVQEKKKRTEFKTPKELHNINILACDDNETARIILTEALSLFKFNVVTVNSGMEAIEELKRNSYQLIIIDWQMQELDGIETITRLKQNPNNSELKTILITAYGNESTAFRAKEAGFDSYMAKPYYFSTLFDTIMEVFAKDVRTLRKVDEKGKKHKKTLETISGSTILLAEDNEINQQVASELMEEAGFIVEIANNGKEVLDMLSANSQKYSLIFMDIQMPIMDGYTTTQEIRKIKKYNNIPIVAMTADAMSGVKEKCLELGMNDMVTKPIDPDKMFGIMVKWIKPMAKSNKPKAMSQKPKANIQEPSIPKIPGLNVEIALGRMNNKKKLYLSILEKFNTNNQNFVTEIKTTLENDDFETAQRLIHTLKGVSGNIGAESLHEHTKLVETCIHEKDLVKIEEELIKLDAELKELFENISPQLDVAEKTVTNELNIKLVKEIIPNLKQLLEKKNPKAKVLVKELEDAGLSGDLFNELRNKLNKYDFKNATKILDKIEKTIT
;
A
#
# COMPACT_ATOMS: atom_id res chain seq x y z
N MET A 1 88.76 -82.97 -56.44
CA MET A 1 89.25 -81.73 -55.78
C MET A 1 88.77 -81.84 -54.35
N GLU A 2 89.67 -82.17 -53.43
CA GLU A 2 89.31 -82.31 -52.02
C GLU A 2 88.75 -80.98 -51.49
N GLY A 3 87.65 -81.05 -50.74
CA GLY A 3 86.84 -79.89 -50.35
C GLY A 3 85.66 -79.59 -51.28
N LEU A 4 85.58 -80.21 -52.47
CA LEU A 4 84.40 -80.19 -53.35
C LEU A 4 83.88 -81.60 -53.66
N ASN A 5 84.78 -82.55 -53.99
CA ASN A 5 84.49 -83.97 -54.18
C ASN A 5 85.78 -84.78 -53.98
N ASP A 6 85.74 -85.77 -53.10
CA ASP A 6 86.90 -86.49 -52.57
C ASP A 6 87.29 -87.72 -53.40
N ASN A 7 86.52 -88.08 -54.44
CA ASN A 7 86.85 -89.18 -55.35
C ASN A 7 87.72 -88.71 -56.53
N TRP A 8 88.57 -89.62 -57.04
CA TRP A 8 89.35 -89.39 -58.27
C TRP A 8 88.45 -89.38 -59.51
N SER A 9 88.67 -88.43 -60.41
CA SER A 9 88.03 -88.43 -61.73
C SER A 9 88.62 -89.52 -62.62
N LEU A 10 87.82 -90.03 -63.57
CA LEU A 10 88.31 -90.97 -64.58
C LEU A 10 89.48 -90.36 -65.37
N PRO A 11 90.43 -91.18 -65.87
CA PRO A 11 91.56 -90.68 -66.64
C PRO A 11 91.06 -89.96 -67.90
N ASN A 12 91.52 -88.73 -68.11
CA ASN A 12 91.24 -87.95 -69.32
C ASN A 12 92.56 -87.59 -70.00
N SER A 13 92.58 -87.58 -71.33
CA SER A 13 93.74 -87.17 -72.15
C SER A 13 93.94 -85.65 -72.20
N GLU A 14 92.96 -84.87 -71.75
CA GLU A 14 93.06 -83.41 -71.66
C GLU A 14 93.78 -82.99 -70.37
N ALA A 15 94.78 -82.12 -70.49
CA ALA A 15 95.63 -81.68 -69.37
C ALA A 15 95.03 -80.54 -68.53
N ASN A 16 93.72 -80.31 -68.58
CA ASN A 16 93.01 -79.27 -67.83
C ASN A 16 91.71 -79.77 -67.18
N ALA A 17 91.29 -79.12 -66.09
CA ALA A 17 90.00 -79.35 -65.43
C ALA A 17 89.44 -78.01 -64.92
N GLU A 18 88.15 -77.74 -65.16
CA GLU A 18 87.52 -76.45 -64.81
C GLU A 18 86.41 -76.64 -63.75
N TYR A 19 86.41 -75.80 -62.72
CA TYR A 19 85.39 -75.77 -61.67
C TYR A 19 84.85 -74.34 -61.52
N ARG A 20 83.52 -74.15 -61.66
CA ARG A 20 82.85 -72.85 -61.58
C ARG A 20 82.00 -72.73 -60.32
N ASN A 21 81.82 -71.50 -59.83
CA ASN A 21 81.03 -71.18 -58.63
C ASN A 21 81.45 -71.94 -57.36
N LEU A 22 82.76 -72.07 -57.15
CA LEU A 22 83.28 -72.61 -55.91
C LEU A 22 82.88 -71.68 -54.74
N PRO A 23 82.16 -72.18 -53.72
CA PRO A 23 81.87 -71.39 -52.53
C PRO A 23 83.17 -71.04 -51.80
N SER A 24 83.13 -70.01 -50.95
CA SER A 24 84.33 -69.63 -50.19
C SER A 24 84.78 -70.78 -49.28
N GLY A 25 86.04 -71.19 -49.40
CA GLY A 25 86.59 -72.37 -48.74
C GLY A 25 88.02 -72.67 -49.22
N THR A 26 88.68 -73.61 -48.56
CA THR A 26 90.00 -74.13 -48.96
C THR A 26 89.80 -75.39 -49.77
N TYR A 27 90.40 -75.45 -50.96
CA TYR A 27 90.29 -76.58 -51.86
C TYR A 27 91.69 -77.10 -52.22
N THR A 28 91.84 -78.41 -52.27
CA THR A 28 93.08 -79.06 -52.70
C THR A 28 92.86 -79.81 -54.00
N PHE A 29 93.56 -79.39 -55.05
CA PHE A 29 93.51 -80.02 -56.35
C PHE A 29 94.64 -81.04 -56.47
N LYS A 30 94.29 -82.31 -56.64
CA LYS A 30 95.24 -83.43 -56.74
C LYS A 30 95.18 -84.03 -58.13
N VAL A 31 96.34 -84.29 -58.74
CA VAL A 31 96.46 -84.90 -60.07
C VAL A 31 97.53 -85.97 -60.07
N ARG A 32 97.25 -87.08 -60.75
CA ARG A 32 98.21 -88.15 -61.05
C ARG A 32 98.22 -88.39 -62.56
N ALA A 33 99.36 -88.79 -63.10
CA ALA A 33 99.48 -89.21 -64.49
C ALA A 33 99.86 -90.69 -64.56
N ILE A 34 99.47 -91.39 -65.62
CA ILE A 34 99.86 -92.77 -65.88
C ILE A 34 100.79 -92.80 -67.10
N GLY A 35 102.00 -93.33 -66.94
CA GLY A 35 102.97 -93.46 -68.03
C GLY A 35 102.76 -94.72 -68.89
N GLU A 36 103.55 -94.89 -69.95
CA GLU A 36 103.44 -96.04 -70.87
C GLU A 36 103.61 -97.42 -70.18
N ALA A 37 104.30 -97.47 -69.03
CA ALA A 37 104.44 -98.66 -68.19
C ALA A 37 103.21 -98.98 -67.31
N GLN A 38 102.08 -98.27 -67.48
CA GLN A 38 100.82 -98.39 -66.71
C GLN A 38 100.96 -98.24 -65.18
N ILE A 39 101.97 -97.50 -64.71
CA ILE A 39 102.15 -97.18 -63.29
C ILE A 39 101.74 -95.71 -63.09
N TRP A 40 100.86 -95.47 -62.11
CA TRP A 40 100.45 -94.13 -61.72
C TRP A 40 101.57 -93.40 -60.98
N SER A 41 101.77 -92.11 -61.30
CA SER A 41 102.67 -91.23 -60.57
C SER A 41 102.17 -90.96 -59.15
N GLU A 42 103.08 -90.53 -58.27
CA GLU A 42 102.66 -89.90 -57.02
C GLU A 42 101.79 -88.66 -57.30
N PRO A 43 100.76 -88.39 -56.48
CA PRO A 43 99.88 -87.24 -56.66
C PRO A 43 100.65 -85.93 -56.48
N SER A 44 100.54 -85.05 -57.47
CA SER A 44 100.87 -83.65 -57.28
C SER A 44 99.65 -82.91 -56.74
N GLU A 45 99.84 -82.12 -55.70
CA GLU A 45 98.75 -81.44 -55.00
C GLU A 45 98.97 -79.91 -55.02
N TYR A 46 97.92 -79.16 -55.32
CA TYR A 46 97.91 -77.70 -55.25
C TYR A 46 96.70 -77.23 -54.44
N THR A 47 96.97 -76.55 -53.32
CA THR A 47 95.93 -76.03 -52.43
C THR A 47 95.72 -74.54 -52.66
N PHE A 48 94.48 -74.11 -52.86
CA PHE A 48 94.11 -72.71 -52.99
C PHE A 48 92.85 -72.40 -52.18
N THR A 49 92.68 -71.13 -51.82
CA THR A 49 91.56 -70.66 -50.99
C THR A 49 90.70 -69.67 -51.78
N MET A 50 89.40 -69.89 -51.79
CA MET A 50 88.43 -68.94 -52.32
C MET A 50 87.91 -68.08 -51.16
N LEU A 51 88.25 -66.78 -51.17
CA LEU A 51 87.81 -65.83 -50.15
C LEU A 51 86.35 -65.41 -50.40
N PRO A 52 85.53 -65.18 -49.35
CA PRO A 52 84.17 -64.70 -49.51
C PRO A 52 84.15 -63.25 -50.06
N PRO A 53 83.10 -62.85 -50.81
CA PRO A 53 82.96 -61.48 -51.30
C PRO A 53 82.92 -60.47 -50.16
N TRP A 54 83.50 -59.28 -50.38
CA TRP A 54 83.68 -58.28 -49.32
C TRP A 54 82.37 -57.84 -48.64
N TRP A 55 81.23 -57.81 -49.34
CA TRP A 55 79.92 -57.46 -48.77
C TRP A 55 79.31 -58.54 -47.86
N HIS A 56 79.83 -59.77 -47.89
CA HIS A 56 79.44 -60.84 -46.97
C HIS A 56 80.32 -60.95 -45.73
N THR A 57 81.39 -60.17 -45.65
CA THR A 57 82.29 -60.14 -44.50
C THR A 57 81.60 -59.59 -43.25
N TRP A 58 82.12 -59.96 -42.08
CA TRP A 58 81.56 -59.54 -40.80
C TRP A 58 81.59 -58.01 -40.61
N TRP A 59 82.65 -57.34 -41.09
CA TRP A 59 82.78 -55.88 -40.97
C TRP A 59 81.79 -55.13 -41.86
N ALA A 60 81.47 -55.64 -43.06
CA ALA A 60 80.47 -55.04 -43.95
C ALA A 60 79.07 -55.13 -43.33
N ARG A 61 78.70 -56.28 -42.75
CA ARG A 61 77.43 -56.47 -42.04
C ARG A 61 77.31 -55.56 -40.81
N SER A 62 78.39 -55.42 -40.04
CA SER A 62 78.45 -54.45 -38.94
C SER A 62 78.28 -53.01 -39.43
N GLY A 63 78.87 -52.66 -40.57
CA GLY A 63 78.68 -51.36 -41.23
C GLY A 63 77.23 -51.07 -41.60
N TYR A 64 76.52 -52.04 -42.19
CA TYR A 64 75.08 -51.91 -42.47
C TYR A 64 74.25 -51.73 -41.20
N GLY A 65 74.57 -52.48 -40.14
CA GLY A 65 73.90 -52.35 -38.84
C GLY A 65 74.07 -50.95 -38.23
N ILE A 66 75.27 -50.38 -38.30
CA ILE A 66 75.56 -49.02 -37.82
C ILE A 66 74.81 -47.97 -38.64
N LEU A 67 74.81 -48.10 -39.98
CA LEU A 67 74.09 -47.18 -40.86
C LEU A 67 72.58 -47.22 -40.62
N ALA A 68 71.99 -48.41 -40.45
CA ALA A 68 70.58 -48.57 -40.11
C ALA A 68 70.25 -47.94 -38.75
N LEU A 69 71.11 -48.12 -37.74
CA LEU A 69 70.94 -47.51 -36.42
C LEU A 69 70.98 -45.98 -36.50
N LEU A 70 71.96 -45.41 -37.22
CA LEU A 70 72.08 -43.97 -37.41
C LEU A 70 70.86 -43.39 -38.14
N PHE A 71 70.34 -44.10 -39.14
CA PHE A 71 69.14 -43.70 -39.86
C PHE A 71 67.90 -43.67 -38.94
N ILE A 72 67.70 -44.70 -38.12
CA ILE A 72 66.61 -44.77 -37.13
C ILE A 72 66.75 -43.63 -36.12
N ILE A 73 67.94 -43.39 -35.58
CA ILE A 73 68.20 -42.29 -34.63
C ILE A 73 67.88 -40.93 -35.27
N SER A 74 68.22 -40.74 -36.54
CA SER A 74 67.95 -39.49 -37.27
C SER A 74 66.45 -39.26 -37.44
N ILE A 75 65.68 -40.30 -37.80
CA ILE A 75 64.21 -40.24 -37.90
C ILE A 75 63.57 -39.91 -36.55
N VAL A 76 64.01 -40.57 -35.47
CA VAL A 76 63.48 -40.31 -34.12
C VAL A 76 63.80 -38.88 -33.68
N ARG A 77 65.01 -38.39 -33.94
CA ARG A 77 65.39 -37.00 -33.65
C ARG A 77 64.58 -35.99 -34.44
N TRP A 78 64.36 -36.24 -35.74
CA TRP A 78 63.54 -35.37 -36.58
C TRP A 78 62.08 -35.34 -36.11
N ARG A 79 61.49 -36.51 -35.84
CA ARG A 79 60.10 -36.62 -35.35
C ARG A 79 59.92 -35.97 -33.98
N THR A 80 60.87 -36.15 -33.06
CA THR A 80 60.81 -35.53 -31.73
C THR A 80 61.01 -34.01 -31.81
N ALA A 81 61.84 -33.50 -32.72
CA ALA A 81 61.97 -32.08 -32.96
C ALA A 81 60.69 -31.48 -33.56
N SER A 82 60.10 -32.13 -34.56
CA SER A 82 58.84 -31.71 -35.19
C SER A 82 57.69 -31.68 -34.18
N LEU A 83 57.52 -32.71 -33.37
CA LEU A 83 56.49 -32.76 -32.32
C LEU A 83 56.65 -31.64 -31.28
N LYS A 84 57.89 -31.34 -30.87
CA LYS A 84 58.16 -30.22 -29.95
C LYS A 84 57.79 -28.87 -30.56
N GLN A 85 57.94 -28.72 -31.87
CA GLN A 85 57.57 -27.49 -32.56
C GLN A 85 56.06 -27.34 -32.65
N SER A 86 55.33 -28.37 -33.07
CA SER A 86 53.86 -28.35 -33.10
C SER A 86 53.25 -28.18 -31.69
N GLN A 87 53.86 -28.75 -30.65
CA GLN A 87 53.43 -28.54 -29.27
C GLN A 87 53.61 -27.08 -28.84
N LYS A 88 54.71 -26.43 -29.23
CA LYS A 88 54.92 -24.99 -28.95
C LYS A 88 53.93 -24.12 -29.70
N GLU A 89 53.64 -24.42 -30.96
CA GLU A 89 52.66 -23.71 -31.77
C GLU A 89 51.26 -23.84 -31.16
N LEU A 90 50.82 -25.05 -30.81
CA LEU A 90 49.53 -25.27 -30.16
C LEU A 90 49.43 -24.57 -28.80
N VAL A 91 50.48 -24.61 -27.98
CA VAL A 91 50.49 -23.92 -26.68
C VAL A 91 50.39 -22.40 -26.88
N ASN A 92 51.04 -21.85 -27.90
CA ASN A 92 50.94 -20.43 -28.22
C ASN A 92 49.54 -20.07 -28.74
N GLU A 93 48.95 -20.91 -29.59
CA GLU A 93 47.59 -20.71 -30.13
C GLU A 93 46.54 -20.78 -29.02
N VAL A 94 46.58 -21.80 -28.17
CA VAL A 94 45.70 -21.91 -26.98
C VAL A 94 45.90 -20.71 -26.05
N ARG A 95 47.15 -20.31 -25.80
CA ARG A 95 47.45 -19.13 -24.96
C ARG A 95 46.87 -17.85 -25.56
N ASN A 96 46.97 -17.66 -26.86
CA ASN A 96 46.42 -16.50 -27.56
C ASN A 96 44.89 -16.52 -27.53
N ALA A 97 44.26 -17.64 -27.85
CA ALA A 97 42.81 -17.80 -27.78
C ALA A 97 42.27 -17.59 -26.35
N THR A 98 42.96 -18.13 -25.35
CA THR A 98 42.57 -17.92 -23.94
C THR A 98 42.72 -16.46 -23.51
N LYS A 99 43.73 -15.77 -24.04
CA LYS A 99 43.94 -14.34 -23.80
C LYS A 99 42.84 -13.51 -24.45
N GLU A 100 42.50 -13.77 -25.71
CA GLU A 100 41.41 -13.09 -26.42
C GLU A 100 40.05 -13.29 -25.73
N ILE A 101 39.73 -14.54 -25.33
CA ILE A 101 38.49 -14.84 -24.60
C ILE A 101 38.43 -14.06 -23.28
N ARG A 102 39.56 -13.94 -22.57
CA ARG A 102 39.63 -13.22 -21.31
C ARG A 102 39.47 -11.71 -21.52
N GLU A 103 40.13 -11.15 -22.53
CA GLU A 103 40.00 -9.73 -22.90
C GLU A 103 38.56 -9.40 -23.30
N GLN A 104 37.92 -10.23 -24.14
CA GLN A 104 36.51 -10.07 -24.50
C GLN A 104 35.57 -10.18 -23.28
N LYS A 105 35.84 -11.12 -22.37
CA LYS A 105 35.04 -11.28 -21.16
C LYS A 105 35.15 -10.06 -20.25
N ASP A 106 36.37 -9.57 -20.03
CA ASP A 106 36.61 -8.39 -19.20
C ASP A 106 35.96 -7.14 -19.85
N GLU A 107 36.01 -7.00 -21.18
CA GLU A 107 35.35 -5.92 -21.91
C GLU A 107 33.82 -5.98 -21.78
N ILE A 108 33.22 -7.16 -21.95
CA ILE A 108 31.78 -7.39 -21.73
C ILE A 108 31.39 -7.06 -20.28
N GLU A 109 32.20 -7.46 -19.30
CA GLU A 109 31.91 -7.20 -17.89
C GLU A 109 31.99 -5.71 -17.56
N VAL A 110 32.96 -4.99 -18.13
CA VAL A 110 33.05 -3.52 -18.02
C VAL A 110 31.84 -2.86 -18.66
N GLN A 111 31.45 -3.23 -19.88
CA GLN A 111 30.28 -2.68 -20.54
C GLN A 111 28.99 -2.94 -19.74
N LYS A 112 28.83 -4.15 -19.19
CA LYS A 112 27.71 -4.51 -18.34
C LYS A 112 27.64 -3.64 -17.08
N ARG A 113 28.76 -3.46 -16.38
CA ARG A 113 28.82 -2.59 -15.18
C ARG A 113 28.51 -1.13 -15.53
N MET A 114 28.98 -0.64 -16.67
CA MET A 114 28.66 0.73 -17.11
C MET A 114 27.16 0.87 -17.42
N ALA A 115 26.55 -0.11 -18.06
CA ALA A 115 25.10 -0.13 -18.33
C ALA A 115 24.28 -0.17 -17.03
N GLU A 116 24.65 -1.04 -16.07
CA GLU A 116 23.99 -1.15 -14.77
C GLU A 116 24.12 0.15 -13.96
N ALA A 117 25.31 0.76 -13.93
CA ALA A 117 25.55 2.04 -13.27
C ALA A 117 24.72 3.18 -13.89
N ALA A 118 24.60 3.21 -15.22
CA ALA A 118 23.76 4.18 -15.92
C ALA A 118 22.28 4.02 -15.58
N THR A 119 21.76 2.78 -15.54
CA THR A 119 20.38 2.48 -15.14
C THR A 119 20.11 2.86 -13.68
N GLN A 120 21.07 2.57 -12.79
CA GLN A 120 20.97 2.94 -11.38
C GLN A 120 20.97 4.46 -11.18
N ALA A 121 21.84 5.19 -11.90
CA ALA A 121 21.87 6.65 -11.88
C ALA A 121 20.58 7.27 -12.43
N LYS A 122 20.04 6.76 -13.54
CA LYS A 122 18.74 7.16 -14.12
C LYS A 122 17.62 6.98 -13.10
N SER A 123 17.60 5.84 -12.41
CA SER A 123 16.58 5.52 -11.40
C SER A 123 16.67 6.43 -10.17
N GLN A 124 17.89 6.69 -9.71
CA GLN A 124 18.13 7.57 -8.56
C GLN A 124 17.73 9.01 -8.90
N PHE A 125 18.07 9.48 -10.10
CA PHE A 125 17.67 10.80 -10.58
C PHE A 125 16.15 10.96 -10.61
N LEU A 126 15.42 9.96 -11.12
CA LEU A 126 13.96 10.00 -11.18
C LEU A 126 13.33 9.95 -9.78
N ALA A 127 13.87 9.16 -8.86
CA ALA A 127 13.41 9.11 -7.47
C ALA A 127 13.57 10.47 -6.76
N THR A 128 14.74 11.13 -6.92
CA THR A 128 14.98 12.47 -6.37
C THR A 128 14.07 13.50 -7.03
N MET A 129 13.95 13.49 -8.36
CA MET A 129 13.07 14.40 -9.09
C MET A 129 11.62 14.26 -8.68
N SER A 130 11.13 13.05 -8.39
CA SER A 130 9.77 12.93 -7.87
C SER A 130 9.57 13.62 -6.54
N HIS A 131 10.55 13.58 -5.63
CA HIS A 131 10.40 14.26 -4.35
C HIS A 131 10.38 15.79 -4.53
N GLU A 132 11.24 16.29 -5.42
CA GLU A 132 11.33 17.70 -5.81
C GLU A 132 10.09 18.19 -6.56
N ILE A 133 9.39 17.32 -7.31
CA ILE A 133 8.14 17.70 -7.98
C ILE A 133 6.93 17.47 -7.06
N ARG A 134 6.91 16.44 -6.22
CA ARG A 134 5.77 16.14 -5.32
C ARG A 134 5.55 17.25 -4.30
N THR A 135 6.62 17.81 -3.75
CA THR A 135 6.55 18.85 -2.72
C THR A 135 5.78 20.11 -3.19
N PRO A 136 6.14 20.76 -4.33
CA PRO A 136 5.37 21.89 -4.84
C PRO A 136 3.97 21.50 -5.31
N MET A 137 3.78 20.27 -5.84
CA MET A 137 2.45 19.81 -6.24
C MET A 137 1.48 19.63 -5.07
N ASN A 138 1.95 19.05 -3.96
CA ASN A 138 1.17 18.93 -2.74
C ASN A 138 0.82 20.30 -2.15
N ALA A 139 1.73 21.28 -2.26
CA ALA A 139 1.43 22.67 -1.89
C ALA A 139 0.34 23.28 -2.78
N ILE A 140 0.40 23.09 -4.10
CA ILE A 140 -0.63 23.57 -5.04
C ILE A 140 -2.00 22.93 -4.74
N ILE A 141 -2.05 21.62 -4.47
CA ILE A 141 -3.28 20.90 -4.10
C ILE A 141 -3.81 21.41 -2.75
N GLY A 142 -2.93 21.54 -1.75
CA GLY A 142 -3.27 22.06 -0.43
C GLY A 142 -3.87 23.47 -0.51
N LEU A 143 -3.19 24.38 -1.20
CA LEU A 143 -3.64 25.77 -1.40
C LEU A 143 -4.95 25.84 -2.21
N SER A 144 -5.10 25.01 -3.23
CA SER A 144 -6.33 24.94 -4.02
C SER A 144 -7.51 24.46 -3.17
N ASN A 145 -7.31 23.44 -2.34
CA ASN A 145 -8.33 22.93 -1.42
C ASN A 145 -8.66 23.92 -0.30
N LEU A 146 -7.69 24.67 0.22
CA LEU A 146 -7.93 25.74 1.18
C LEU A 146 -8.73 26.88 0.55
N ALA A 147 -8.38 27.29 -0.67
CA ALA A 147 -9.13 28.31 -1.40
C ALA A 147 -10.54 27.84 -1.75
N LEU A 148 -10.75 26.57 -2.09
CA LEU A 148 -12.08 26.00 -2.34
C LEU A 148 -13.02 26.00 -1.12
N LYS A 149 -12.46 26.15 0.09
CA LYS A 149 -13.20 26.27 1.35
C LYS A 149 -13.54 27.72 1.73
N THR A 150 -13.11 28.72 0.95
CA THR A 150 -13.45 30.13 1.18
C THR A 150 -14.67 30.57 0.38
N GLU A 151 -15.14 31.81 0.60
CA GLU A 151 -16.17 32.41 -0.24
C GLU A 151 -15.62 32.69 -1.64
N LEU A 152 -16.11 31.94 -2.63
CA LEU A 152 -15.70 32.03 -4.02
C LEU A 152 -16.91 32.31 -4.91
N ASN A 153 -16.71 33.14 -5.92
CA ASN A 153 -17.69 33.22 -7.01
C ASN A 153 -17.60 31.96 -7.91
N ALA A 154 -18.66 31.72 -8.70
CA ALA A 154 -18.76 30.51 -9.54
C ALA A 154 -17.55 30.31 -10.48
N LYS A 155 -16.96 31.42 -10.97
CA LYS A 155 -15.83 31.40 -11.90
C LYS A 155 -14.51 31.07 -11.19
N GLN A 156 -14.29 31.62 -10.00
CA GLN A 156 -13.13 31.31 -9.15
C GLN A 156 -13.16 29.84 -8.69
N LYS A 157 -14.34 29.34 -8.30
CA LYS A 157 -14.54 27.94 -7.92
C LYS A 157 -14.23 26.99 -9.09
N ASP A 158 -14.74 27.30 -10.28
CA ASP A 158 -14.42 26.53 -11.50
C ASP A 158 -12.91 26.52 -11.81
N TYR A 159 -12.22 27.66 -11.68
CA TYR A 159 -10.78 27.74 -11.88
C TYR A 159 -10.00 26.89 -10.87
N LEU A 160 -10.35 26.97 -9.58
CA LEU A 160 -9.66 26.21 -8.54
C LEU A 160 -9.92 24.70 -8.66
N ILE A 161 -11.13 24.28 -9.02
CA ILE A 161 -11.43 22.87 -9.35
C ILE A 161 -10.57 22.40 -10.53
N LYS A 162 -10.39 23.23 -11.56
CA LYS A 162 -9.55 22.89 -12.71
C LYS A 162 -8.06 22.81 -12.36
N VAL A 163 -7.56 23.72 -11.52
CA VAL A 163 -6.18 23.68 -11.01
C VAL A 163 -5.96 22.42 -10.19
N ASP A 164 -6.85 22.12 -9.25
CA ASP A 164 -6.79 20.92 -8.40
C ASP A 164 -6.80 19.63 -9.22
N ARG A 165 -7.73 19.50 -10.19
CA ARG A 165 -7.78 18.34 -11.11
C ARG A 165 -6.51 18.20 -11.94
N SER A 166 -5.97 19.31 -12.43
CA SER A 166 -4.73 19.32 -13.21
C SER A 166 -3.53 18.90 -12.36
N ALA A 167 -3.51 19.32 -11.10
CA ALA A 167 -2.46 18.99 -10.16
C ALA A 167 -2.45 17.51 -9.79
N HIS A 168 -3.63 16.94 -9.49
CA HIS A 168 -3.78 15.50 -9.28
C HIS A 168 -3.42 14.68 -10.53
N SER A 169 -3.80 15.15 -11.72
CA SER A 169 -3.42 14.50 -12.97
C SER A 169 -1.91 14.47 -13.16
N LEU A 170 -1.20 15.58 -12.87
CA LEU A 170 0.25 15.64 -13.00
C LEU A 170 0.96 14.73 -11.99
N LEU A 171 0.47 14.67 -10.75
CA LEU A 171 0.99 13.71 -9.75
C LEU A 171 0.81 12.27 -10.19
N GLY A 172 -0.34 11.92 -10.80
CA GLY A 172 -0.56 10.61 -11.39
C GLY A 172 0.51 10.27 -12.45
N ILE A 173 0.78 11.20 -13.37
CA ILE A 173 1.80 11.03 -14.41
C ILE A 173 3.20 10.81 -13.80
N ILE A 174 3.55 11.57 -12.76
CA ILE A 174 4.85 11.44 -12.11
C ILE A 174 4.98 10.09 -11.41
N ASN A 175 3.92 9.66 -10.72
CA ASN A 175 3.89 8.35 -10.06
C ASN A 175 4.01 7.22 -11.09
N ASP A 176 3.33 7.32 -12.24
CA ASP A 176 3.46 6.35 -13.34
C ASP A 176 4.91 6.26 -13.85
N ILE A 177 5.58 7.40 -14.06
CA ILE A 177 6.98 7.44 -14.51
C ILE A 177 7.91 6.79 -13.48
N LEU A 178 7.67 7.05 -12.19
CA LEU A 178 8.44 6.45 -11.11
C LEU A 178 8.24 4.96 -10.99
N ASP A 179 6.99 4.50 -11.01
CA ASP A 179 6.66 3.08 -10.94
C ASP A 179 7.30 2.35 -12.11
N PHE A 180 7.20 2.90 -13.33
CA PHE A 180 7.91 2.40 -14.50
C PHE A 180 9.43 2.32 -14.27
N SER A 181 10.04 3.37 -13.72
CA SER A 181 11.49 3.40 -13.47
C SER A 181 11.94 2.40 -12.41
N LYS A 182 11.13 2.19 -11.36
CA LYS A 182 11.39 1.18 -10.32
C LYS A 182 11.31 -0.24 -10.87
N ILE A 183 10.35 -0.48 -11.76
CA ILE A 183 10.18 -1.74 -12.47
C ILE A 183 11.38 -2.01 -13.40
N GLU A 184 11.78 -1.04 -14.23
CA GLU A 184 12.93 -1.16 -15.16
C GLU A 184 14.23 -1.48 -14.42
N ALA A 185 14.39 -0.92 -13.22
CA ALA A 185 15.55 -1.15 -12.36
C ALA A 185 15.49 -2.45 -11.53
N GLY A 186 14.43 -3.25 -11.65
CA GLY A 186 14.23 -4.48 -10.88
C GLY A 186 14.09 -4.25 -9.37
N LYS A 187 13.67 -3.04 -8.95
CA LYS A 187 13.52 -2.66 -7.53
C LYS A 187 12.10 -2.84 -6.99
N LEU A 188 11.15 -3.24 -7.84
CA LEU A 188 9.77 -3.49 -7.44
C LEU A 188 9.61 -4.97 -7.11
N ASN A 189 9.25 -5.27 -5.86
CA ASN A 189 8.93 -6.62 -5.40
C ASN A 189 7.42 -6.78 -5.32
N ILE A 190 6.90 -7.93 -5.79
CA ILE A 190 5.50 -8.31 -5.61
C ILE A 190 5.33 -8.92 -4.22
N GLU A 191 4.36 -8.41 -3.47
CA GLU A 191 4.03 -8.95 -2.16
C GLU A 191 3.26 -10.27 -2.27
N ASN A 192 3.34 -11.10 -1.24
CA ASN A 192 2.60 -12.36 -1.16
C ASN A 192 1.88 -12.42 0.18
N ILE A 193 0.75 -11.69 0.26
CA ILE A 193 -0.06 -11.53 1.47
C ILE A 193 -1.45 -12.14 1.29
N ASP A 194 -2.06 -12.56 2.39
CA ASP A 194 -3.44 -13.02 2.41
C ASP A 194 -4.38 -11.84 2.09
N PHE A 195 -5.23 -11.99 1.07
CA PHE A 195 -6.24 -10.99 0.73
C PHE A 195 -7.58 -11.61 0.30
N ASP A 196 -8.62 -10.78 0.36
CA ASP A 196 -9.96 -11.09 -0.14
C ASP A 196 -10.16 -10.40 -1.49
N LEU A 197 -10.33 -11.19 -2.55
CA LEU A 197 -10.51 -10.70 -3.91
C LEU A 197 -11.80 -9.87 -4.04
N GLU A 198 -12.86 -10.23 -3.32
CA GLU A 198 -14.14 -9.51 -3.37
C GLU A 198 -13.95 -8.07 -2.85
N GLN A 199 -13.19 -7.91 -1.76
CA GLN A 199 -12.86 -6.59 -1.19
C GLN A 199 -12.01 -5.72 -2.15
N VAL A 200 -11.09 -6.34 -2.90
CA VAL A 200 -10.29 -5.62 -3.91
C VAL A 200 -11.21 -5.11 -5.02
N LEU A 201 -12.08 -5.97 -5.55
CA LEU A 201 -13.05 -5.60 -6.59
C LEU A 201 -14.04 -4.55 -6.09
N GLU A 202 -14.44 -4.62 -4.82
CA GLU A 202 -15.32 -3.63 -4.18
C GLU A 202 -14.69 -2.24 -4.13
N THR A 203 -13.43 -2.17 -3.71
CA THR A 203 -12.67 -0.91 -3.68
C THR A 203 -12.55 -0.31 -5.08
N ILE A 204 -12.28 -1.14 -6.09
CA ILE A 204 -12.13 -0.70 -7.49
C ILE A 204 -13.47 -0.22 -8.06
N SER A 205 -14.56 -0.94 -7.75
CA SER A 205 -15.91 -0.54 -8.12
C SER A 205 -16.24 0.84 -7.57
N LEU A 206 -16.03 1.08 -6.26
CA LEU A 206 -16.34 2.35 -5.60
C LEU A 206 -15.68 3.55 -6.30
N LEU A 207 -14.45 3.37 -6.81
CA LEU A 207 -13.69 4.41 -7.49
C LEU A 207 -14.15 4.69 -8.93
N ASN A 208 -14.79 3.72 -9.58
CA ASN A 208 -15.10 3.74 -11.01
C ASN A 208 -16.61 3.85 -11.31
N SER A 209 -17.47 3.38 -10.40
CA SER A 209 -18.93 3.36 -10.55
C SER A 209 -19.51 4.76 -10.70
N GLN A 210 -19.05 5.73 -9.90
CA GLN A 210 -19.48 7.13 -10.02
C GLN A 210 -19.15 7.73 -11.40
N LYS A 211 -17.94 7.48 -11.92
CA LYS A 211 -17.50 8.00 -13.23
C LYS A 211 -18.27 7.34 -14.39
N ALA A 212 -18.56 6.04 -14.27
CA ALA A 212 -19.40 5.33 -15.22
C ALA A 212 -20.83 5.90 -15.22
N GLN A 213 -21.40 6.13 -14.04
CA GLN A 213 -22.75 6.70 -13.87
C GLN A 213 -22.87 8.13 -14.41
N GLU A 214 -21.88 8.99 -14.20
CA GLU A 214 -21.84 10.34 -14.79
C GLU A 214 -21.93 10.31 -16.32
N LYS A 215 -21.46 9.22 -16.96
CA LYS A 215 -21.60 8.96 -18.39
C LYS A 215 -22.83 8.15 -18.79
N GLY A 216 -23.62 7.68 -17.82
CA GLY A 216 -24.74 6.76 -18.05
C GLY A 216 -24.30 5.40 -18.58
N LEU A 217 -23.12 4.93 -18.19
CA LEU A 217 -22.61 3.59 -18.52
C LEU A 217 -23.03 2.60 -17.45
N GLU A 218 -23.45 1.41 -17.87
CA GLU A 218 -23.63 0.30 -16.95
C GLU A 218 -22.27 -0.27 -16.53
N PHE A 219 -22.15 -0.62 -15.24
CA PHE A 219 -20.92 -1.13 -14.66
C PHE A 219 -21.21 -2.41 -13.89
N ALA A 220 -20.64 -3.52 -14.36
CA ALA A 220 -20.90 -4.84 -13.82
C ALA A 220 -19.60 -5.58 -13.48
N ILE A 221 -19.68 -6.48 -12.51
CA ILE A 221 -18.57 -7.34 -12.10
C ILE A 221 -19.06 -8.78 -12.10
N ARG A 222 -18.31 -9.65 -12.78
CA ARG A 222 -18.53 -11.09 -12.85
C ARG A 222 -17.30 -11.80 -12.31
N VAL A 223 -17.49 -12.67 -11.33
CA VAL A 223 -16.44 -13.56 -10.82
C VAL A 223 -16.92 -14.99 -11.02
N SER A 224 -16.12 -15.80 -11.72
CA SER A 224 -16.45 -17.20 -11.98
C SER A 224 -16.53 -17.99 -10.66
N PRO A 225 -17.53 -18.88 -10.50
CA PRO A 225 -17.65 -19.83 -9.40
C PRO A 225 -16.38 -20.62 -9.05
N GLU A 226 -15.51 -20.84 -10.03
CA GLU A 226 -14.29 -21.63 -9.90
C GLU A 226 -13.15 -20.86 -9.23
N VAL A 227 -13.24 -19.53 -9.14
CA VAL A 227 -12.20 -18.69 -8.56
C VAL A 227 -12.42 -18.55 -7.04
N PRO A 228 -11.46 -18.96 -6.19
CA PRO A 228 -11.52 -18.72 -4.76
C PRO A 228 -11.43 -17.23 -4.42
N PHE A 229 -12.24 -16.75 -3.46
CA PHE A 229 -12.16 -15.36 -2.99
C PHE A 229 -10.93 -15.08 -2.12
N TYR A 230 -10.41 -16.10 -1.40
CA TYR A 230 -9.31 -15.94 -0.46
C TYR A 230 -7.98 -16.38 -1.10
N LEU A 231 -7.22 -15.39 -1.56
CA LEU A 231 -6.00 -15.57 -2.33
C LEU A 231 -4.78 -15.08 -1.54
N ILE A 232 -3.60 -15.46 -2.01
CA ILE A 232 -2.30 -15.00 -1.53
C ILE A 232 -1.56 -14.36 -2.71
N GLY A 233 -1.17 -13.08 -2.56
CA GLY A 233 -0.53 -12.28 -3.62
C GLY A 233 -0.49 -10.81 -3.24
N ASP A 234 -0.43 -9.92 -4.24
CA ASP A 234 -0.35 -8.47 -4.04
C ASP A 234 -1.67 -7.79 -4.47
N PRO A 235 -2.58 -7.47 -3.52
CA PRO A 235 -3.87 -6.85 -3.84
C PRO A 235 -3.73 -5.42 -4.36
N LEU A 236 -2.66 -4.70 -3.98
CA LEU A 236 -2.45 -3.32 -4.40
C LEU A 236 -2.08 -3.27 -5.88
N ARG A 237 -1.14 -4.12 -6.32
CA ARG A 237 -0.74 -4.19 -7.74
C ARG A 237 -1.84 -4.78 -8.60
N LEU A 238 -2.55 -5.79 -8.11
CA LEU A 238 -3.74 -6.29 -8.75
C LEU A 238 -4.77 -5.16 -8.99
N GLY A 239 -5.07 -4.39 -7.94
CA GLY A 239 -5.99 -3.26 -8.03
C GLY A 239 -5.50 -2.15 -8.96
N GLN A 240 -4.20 -1.90 -9.02
CA GLN A 240 -3.58 -0.91 -9.93
C GLN A 240 -3.81 -1.29 -11.40
N ILE A 241 -3.59 -2.56 -11.76
CA ILE A 241 -3.82 -3.05 -13.12
C ILE A 241 -5.30 -2.90 -13.50
N ILE A 242 -6.21 -3.44 -12.69
CA ILE A 242 -7.65 -3.42 -12.98
C ILE A 242 -8.19 -1.99 -13.03
N THR A 243 -7.77 -1.12 -12.11
CA THR A 243 -8.18 0.30 -12.10
C THR A 243 -7.75 1.02 -13.36
N ASN A 244 -6.51 0.79 -13.83
CA ASN A 244 -6.03 1.37 -15.08
C ASN A 244 -6.86 0.88 -16.28
N LEU A 245 -7.14 -0.44 -16.38
CA LEU A 245 -8.00 -0.98 -17.43
C LEU A 245 -9.42 -0.41 -17.39
N CYS A 246 -10.04 -0.33 -16.21
CA CYS A 246 -11.37 0.26 -16.02
C CYS A 246 -11.42 1.74 -16.40
N SER A 247 -10.41 2.51 -16.00
CA SER A 247 -10.34 3.94 -16.33
C SER A 247 -10.26 4.17 -17.85
N ASN A 248 -9.55 3.29 -18.57
CA ASN A 248 -9.49 3.33 -20.02
C ASN A 248 -10.84 2.93 -20.64
N ALA A 249 -11.47 1.86 -20.17
CA ALA A 249 -12.81 1.46 -20.62
C ALA A 249 -13.84 2.60 -20.46
N ILE A 250 -13.89 3.25 -19.29
CA ILE A 250 -14.78 4.40 -19.03
C ILE A 250 -14.43 5.56 -19.94
N LYS A 251 -13.15 5.82 -20.18
CA LYS A 251 -12.69 6.92 -21.03
C LYS A 251 -13.16 6.78 -22.48
N PHE A 252 -13.07 5.57 -23.05
CA PHE A 252 -13.32 5.29 -24.47
C PHE A 252 -14.74 4.78 -24.79
N THR A 253 -15.55 4.55 -23.76
CA THR A 253 -16.97 4.19 -23.92
C THR A 253 -17.86 5.41 -23.68
N ASN A 254 -18.80 5.65 -24.60
CA ASN A 254 -19.75 6.77 -24.51
C ASN A 254 -21.15 6.32 -24.07
N LYS A 255 -21.57 5.14 -24.48
CA LYS A 255 -22.85 4.49 -24.12
C LYS A 255 -22.65 2.98 -24.10
N GLY A 256 -23.45 2.28 -23.29
CA GLY A 256 -23.41 0.83 -23.14
C GLY A 256 -22.84 0.43 -21.78
N GLU A 257 -22.01 -0.62 -21.76
CA GLU A 257 -21.60 -1.26 -20.52
C GLU A 257 -20.09 -1.48 -20.41
N ILE A 258 -19.64 -1.62 -19.17
CA ILE A 258 -18.29 -2.02 -18.79
C ILE A 258 -18.40 -3.19 -17.82
N VAL A 259 -17.72 -4.28 -18.13
CA VAL A 259 -17.79 -5.52 -17.36
C VAL A 259 -16.38 -5.92 -16.93
N ILE A 260 -16.17 -6.05 -15.62
CA ILE A 260 -14.98 -6.71 -15.07
C ILE A 260 -15.31 -8.20 -14.96
N ASP A 261 -14.59 -9.05 -15.70
CA ASP A 261 -14.72 -10.50 -15.64
C ASP A 261 -13.47 -11.13 -15.03
N VAL A 262 -13.67 -11.99 -14.04
CA VAL A 262 -12.62 -12.75 -13.37
C VAL A 262 -12.90 -14.24 -13.52
N SER A 263 -12.01 -14.94 -14.20
CA SER A 263 -12.16 -16.36 -14.52
C SER A 263 -10.91 -17.16 -14.19
N LEU A 264 -11.08 -18.45 -13.87
CA LEU A 264 -9.96 -19.35 -13.65
C LEU A 264 -9.39 -19.75 -15.02
N ASN A 265 -8.09 -19.54 -15.21
CA ASN A 265 -7.40 -19.93 -16.45
C ASN A 265 -6.83 -21.34 -16.33
N GLU A 266 -6.09 -21.60 -15.25
CA GLU A 266 -5.45 -22.90 -14.99
C GLU A 266 -5.24 -23.11 -13.49
N GLU A 267 -5.46 -24.33 -12.98
CA GLU A 267 -5.00 -24.73 -11.65
C GLU A 267 -3.54 -25.22 -11.73
N LEU A 268 -2.66 -24.63 -10.91
CA LEU A 268 -1.24 -24.97 -10.87
C LEU A 268 -0.92 -25.89 -9.69
N LYS A 269 0.25 -26.53 -9.74
CA LYS A 269 0.75 -27.34 -8.62
C LYS A 269 1.08 -26.46 -7.40
N ASN A 270 1.01 -27.05 -6.19
CA ASN A 270 1.31 -26.40 -4.90
C ASN A 270 0.29 -25.32 -4.46
N ASP A 271 -1.02 -25.59 -4.62
CA ASP A 271 -2.10 -24.67 -4.19
C ASP A 271 -1.96 -23.26 -4.80
N LYS A 272 -1.47 -23.19 -6.04
CA LYS A 272 -1.43 -21.98 -6.85
C LYS A 272 -2.46 -22.07 -7.96
N ILE A 273 -3.01 -20.94 -8.36
CA ILE A 273 -3.95 -20.82 -9.47
C ILE A 273 -3.53 -19.68 -10.38
N ASN A 274 -3.77 -19.85 -11.68
CA ASN A 274 -3.64 -18.80 -12.67
C ASN A 274 -5.04 -18.23 -12.94
N VAL A 275 -5.24 -16.96 -12.61
CA VAL A 275 -6.53 -16.27 -12.73
C VAL A 275 -6.44 -15.27 -13.87
N LYS A 276 -7.42 -15.29 -14.79
CA LYS A 276 -7.60 -14.32 -15.86
C LYS A 276 -8.55 -13.22 -15.38
N PHE A 277 -8.09 -11.98 -15.48
CA PHE A 277 -8.87 -10.78 -15.23
C PHE A 277 -9.05 -10.07 -16.56
N SER A 278 -10.28 -9.67 -16.88
CA SER A 278 -10.55 -8.91 -18.09
C SER A 278 -11.52 -7.77 -17.81
N VAL A 279 -11.36 -6.68 -18.57
CA VAL A 279 -12.25 -5.54 -18.59
C VAL A 279 -12.77 -5.41 -20.01
N ARG A 280 -14.06 -5.68 -20.18
CA ARG A 280 -14.79 -5.58 -21.44
C ARG A 280 -15.55 -4.26 -21.48
N ASP A 281 -15.47 -3.58 -22.61
CA ASP A 281 -16.19 -2.34 -22.89
C ASP A 281 -16.88 -2.39 -24.26
N THR A 282 -18.03 -1.71 -24.37
CA THR A 282 -18.77 -1.55 -25.64
C THR A 282 -18.40 -0.25 -26.36
N GLY A 283 -17.16 0.22 -26.19
CA GLY A 283 -16.66 1.49 -26.72
C GLY A 283 -16.30 1.45 -28.21
N ILE A 284 -15.44 2.37 -28.62
CA ILE A 284 -15.06 2.55 -30.03
C ILE A 284 -14.29 1.36 -30.64
N GLY A 285 -13.76 0.46 -29.82
CA GLY A 285 -12.88 -0.62 -30.26
C GLY A 285 -11.56 -0.15 -30.89
N LEU A 286 -10.78 -1.10 -31.39
CA LEU A 286 -9.46 -0.91 -31.97
C LEU A 286 -9.32 -1.65 -33.30
N THR A 287 -8.57 -1.07 -34.23
CA THR A 287 -8.14 -1.77 -35.45
C THR A 287 -6.99 -2.75 -35.15
N ASP A 288 -6.76 -3.74 -36.02
CA ASP A 288 -5.67 -4.71 -35.86
C ASP A 288 -4.29 -4.03 -35.73
N GLU A 289 -4.07 -2.93 -36.46
CA GLU A 289 -2.83 -2.16 -36.36
C GLU A 289 -2.67 -1.47 -35.00
N GLN A 290 -3.78 -0.96 -34.43
CA GLN A 290 -3.77 -0.34 -33.10
C GLN A 290 -3.55 -1.39 -32.01
N GLN A 291 -4.17 -2.58 -32.13
CA GLN A 291 -3.99 -3.69 -31.19
C GLN A 291 -2.52 -4.11 -31.10
N GLY A 292 -1.81 -4.25 -32.23
CA GLY A 292 -0.38 -4.59 -32.26
C GLY A 292 0.57 -3.54 -31.66
N LYS A 293 0.06 -2.34 -31.35
CA LYS A 293 0.79 -1.27 -30.65
C LYS A 293 0.44 -1.19 -29.16
N MET A 294 -0.65 -1.80 -28.72
CA MET A 294 -1.05 -1.77 -27.30
C MET A 294 0.02 -2.42 -26.42
N PHE A 295 0.14 -1.94 -25.17
CA PHE A 295 1.17 -2.35 -24.20
C PHE A 295 2.62 -2.01 -24.57
N LYS A 296 2.86 -1.25 -25.66
CA LYS A 296 4.19 -0.65 -25.94
C LYS A 296 4.34 0.69 -25.22
N GLU A 297 5.54 0.96 -24.73
CA GLU A 297 5.89 2.20 -24.05
C GLU A 297 5.65 3.42 -24.95
N PHE A 298 5.05 4.47 -24.38
CA PHE A 298 4.75 5.75 -25.07
C PHE A 298 3.92 5.63 -26.35
N SER A 299 3.28 4.48 -26.57
CA SER A 299 2.38 4.28 -27.70
C SER A 299 0.99 4.82 -27.39
N GLN A 300 0.41 5.57 -28.33
CA GLN A 300 -0.98 6.05 -28.27
C GLN A 300 -1.72 5.57 -29.51
N ALA A 301 -2.99 5.18 -29.35
CA ALA A 301 -3.83 4.71 -30.46
C ALA A 301 -4.20 5.83 -31.45
N ASP A 302 -4.21 7.09 -30.99
CA ASP A 302 -4.44 8.28 -31.81
C ASP A 302 -3.14 9.07 -31.98
N SER A 303 -2.57 9.08 -33.18
CA SER A 303 -1.46 9.97 -33.57
C SER A 303 -1.92 11.35 -34.05
N SER A 304 -3.23 11.64 -33.99
CA SER A 304 -3.80 12.91 -34.45
C SER A 304 -3.57 14.03 -33.43
N THR A 305 -3.21 15.21 -33.92
CA THR A 305 -2.89 16.40 -33.12
C THR A 305 -4.08 16.96 -32.33
N THR A 306 -5.30 16.49 -32.59
CA THR A 306 -6.53 16.83 -31.90
C THR A 306 -6.68 16.00 -30.62
N ARG A 307 -6.01 16.45 -29.55
CA ARG A 307 -6.09 15.89 -28.18
C ARG A 307 -7.53 15.93 -27.62
N LYS A 308 -8.36 14.93 -27.95
CA LYS A 308 -9.66 14.74 -27.29
C LYS A 308 -9.59 13.82 -26.07
N TYR A 309 -8.58 12.95 -26.00
CA TYR A 309 -8.44 11.89 -24.98
C TYR A 309 -6.97 11.70 -24.51
N GLY A 310 -6.36 12.71 -23.90
CA GLY A 310 -4.95 12.66 -23.45
C GLY A 310 -4.66 11.64 -22.34
N GLY A 311 -3.48 11.01 -22.39
CA GLY A 311 -2.91 10.13 -21.37
C GLY A 311 -1.41 9.90 -21.65
N THR A 312 -0.61 9.43 -20.69
CA THR A 312 0.85 9.26 -20.86
C THR A 312 1.26 8.15 -21.82
N GLY A 313 0.35 7.21 -22.10
CA GLY A 313 0.66 5.96 -22.81
C GLY A 313 1.44 4.97 -21.95
N LEU A 314 1.69 5.28 -20.67
CA LEU A 314 2.45 4.42 -19.76
C LEU A 314 1.58 3.41 -19.01
N GLY A 315 0.31 3.72 -18.76
CA GLY A 315 -0.56 2.88 -17.92
C GLY A 315 -0.64 1.41 -18.37
N LEU A 316 -0.84 1.16 -19.68
CA LEU A 316 -0.87 -0.20 -20.22
C LEU A 316 0.52 -0.88 -20.17
N ALA A 317 1.61 -0.14 -20.41
CA ALA A 317 2.96 -0.68 -20.31
C ALA A 317 3.30 -1.08 -18.85
N ILE A 318 2.90 -0.26 -17.87
CA ILE A 318 3.01 -0.56 -16.44
C ILE A 318 2.16 -1.79 -16.09
N SER A 319 0.92 -1.85 -16.60
CA SER A 319 0.03 -2.99 -16.38
C SER A 319 0.65 -4.30 -16.89
N LYS A 320 1.28 -4.27 -18.07
CA LYS A 320 2.03 -5.41 -18.62
C LYS A 320 3.18 -5.84 -17.71
N LYS A 321 3.99 -4.88 -17.25
CA LYS A 321 5.12 -5.20 -16.38
C LYS A 321 4.68 -5.74 -15.01
N LEU A 322 3.61 -5.21 -14.44
CA LEU A 322 3.06 -5.72 -13.19
C LEU A 322 2.50 -7.14 -13.36
N ALA A 323 1.81 -7.43 -14.47
CA ALA A 323 1.36 -8.79 -14.78
C ALA A 323 2.53 -9.76 -14.97
N GLU A 324 3.59 -9.36 -15.69
CA GLU A 324 4.82 -10.15 -15.84
C GLU A 324 5.48 -10.45 -14.48
N LEU A 325 5.50 -9.49 -13.54
CA LEU A 325 6.02 -9.69 -12.19
C LEU A 325 5.12 -10.60 -11.33
N MET A 326 3.85 -10.74 -11.68
CA MET A 326 2.89 -11.68 -11.07
C MET A 326 2.84 -13.03 -11.81
N ASP A 327 3.89 -13.36 -12.57
CA ASP A 327 4.01 -14.58 -13.39
C ASP A 327 2.86 -14.76 -14.40
N GLY A 328 2.37 -13.66 -14.97
CA GLY A 328 1.26 -13.66 -15.92
C GLY A 328 1.53 -12.91 -17.21
N GLU A 329 0.50 -12.81 -18.05
CA GLU A 329 0.55 -12.22 -19.39
C GLU A 329 -0.55 -11.18 -19.57
N THR A 330 -0.45 -10.35 -20.61
CA THR A 330 -1.47 -9.35 -20.95
C THR A 330 -1.88 -9.46 -22.42
N GLY A 331 -3.13 -9.14 -22.74
CA GLY A 331 -3.59 -9.06 -24.11
C GLY A 331 -4.81 -8.17 -24.30
N VAL A 332 -5.20 -8.03 -25.56
CA VAL A 332 -6.38 -7.28 -25.97
C VAL A 332 -7.07 -8.03 -27.11
N GLU A 333 -8.39 -8.12 -27.01
CA GLU A 333 -9.28 -8.63 -28.06
C GLU A 333 -10.25 -7.50 -28.39
N SER A 334 -10.24 -6.98 -29.61
CA SER A 334 -11.07 -5.84 -29.97
C SER A 334 -11.49 -5.87 -31.42
N LYS A 335 -12.60 -5.20 -31.73
CA LYS A 335 -13.03 -4.94 -33.10
C LYS A 335 -13.54 -3.52 -33.19
N PHE A 336 -13.07 -2.80 -34.20
CA PHE A 336 -13.42 -1.40 -34.40
C PHE A 336 -14.94 -1.22 -34.53
N GLY A 337 -15.51 -0.39 -33.66
CA GLY A 337 -16.94 -0.09 -33.56
C GLY A 337 -17.76 -1.06 -32.69
N GLU A 338 -17.19 -2.16 -32.21
CA GLU A 338 -17.90 -3.18 -31.40
C GLU A 338 -17.45 -3.23 -29.94
N GLY A 339 -16.31 -2.64 -29.61
CA GLY A 339 -15.77 -2.59 -28.25
C GLY A 339 -14.40 -3.26 -28.09
N SER A 340 -13.93 -3.38 -26.85
CA SER A 340 -12.64 -4.00 -26.53
C SER A 340 -12.73 -4.84 -25.27
N THR A 341 -11.92 -5.90 -25.21
CA THR A 341 -11.66 -6.69 -24.01
C THR A 341 -10.17 -6.67 -23.75
N PHE A 342 -9.76 -5.93 -22.72
CA PHE A 342 -8.39 -5.95 -22.24
C PHE A 342 -8.28 -6.97 -21.12
N TYR A 343 -7.27 -7.83 -21.16
CA TYR A 343 -7.09 -8.85 -20.14
C TYR A 343 -5.65 -8.96 -19.66
N PHE A 344 -5.50 -9.50 -18.46
CA PHE A 344 -4.24 -9.99 -17.94
C PHE A 344 -4.46 -11.26 -17.13
N THR A 345 -3.39 -12.03 -16.95
CA THR A 345 -3.36 -13.17 -16.06
C THR A 345 -2.41 -12.91 -14.91
N GLY A 346 -2.56 -13.66 -13.81
CA GLY A 346 -1.65 -13.60 -12.67
C GLY A 346 -1.72 -14.89 -11.86
N VAL A 347 -0.60 -15.26 -11.26
CA VAL A 347 -0.49 -16.46 -10.42
C VAL A 347 -0.66 -16.08 -8.94
N PHE A 348 -1.63 -16.73 -8.28
CA PHE A 348 -1.96 -16.49 -6.88
C PHE A 348 -1.90 -17.78 -6.07
N GLY A 349 -1.52 -17.70 -4.80
CA GLY A 349 -1.71 -18.80 -3.85
C GLY A 349 -3.17 -18.87 -3.38
N VAL A 350 -3.63 -20.04 -2.95
CA VAL A 350 -4.96 -20.24 -2.35
C VAL A 350 -4.82 -20.49 -0.85
N GLN A 351 -5.58 -19.77 -0.03
CA GLN A 351 -5.49 -19.90 1.43
C GLN A 351 -6.02 -21.27 1.92
N GLU A 352 -5.18 -22.05 2.63
CA GLU A 352 -5.49 -23.43 3.06
C GLU A 352 -6.75 -23.55 3.93
N LYS A 353 -7.05 -22.56 4.76
CA LYS A 353 -8.14 -22.64 5.77
C LYS A 353 -9.55 -22.35 5.22
N LYS A 354 -9.68 -21.99 3.93
CA LYS A 354 -10.98 -21.66 3.30
C LYS A 354 -11.05 -22.12 1.84
N LYS A 355 -10.50 -23.31 1.53
CA LYS A 355 -10.38 -23.84 0.15
C LYS A 355 -11.68 -23.93 -0.67
N ARG A 356 -12.86 -23.80 -0.06
CA ARG A 356 -14.13 -23.58 -0.76
C ARG A 356 -15.01 -22.62 0.04
N THR A 357 -15.46 -21.56 -0.59
CA THR A 357 -16.55 -20.69 -0.15
C THR A 357 -17.86 -21.46 -0.19
N GLU A 358 -18.02 -22.44 0.71
CA GLU A 358 -19.33 -23.05 0.95
C GLU A 358 -20.20 -22.01 1.68
N PHE A 359 -20.91 -21.19 0.91
CA PHE A 359 -22.08 -20.48 1.44
C PHE A 359 -23.07 -21.54 1.90
N LYS A 360 -23.11 -21.79 3.21
CA LYS A 360 -24.03 -22.76 3.80
C LYS A 360 -25.42 -22.15 3.84
N THR A 361 -26.22 -22.45 2.82
CA THR A 361 -27.65 -22.18 2.88
C THR A 361 -28.29 -23.06 3.97
N PRO A 362 -29.20 -22.52 4.80
CA PRO A 362 -30.06 -23.34 5.64
C PRO A 362 -30.78 -24.38 4.77
N LYS A 363 -30.93 -25.62 5.27
CA LYS A 363 -31.62 -26.70 4.54
C LYS A 363 -33.05 -26.33 4.11
N GLU A 364 -33.67 -25.40 4.84
CA GLU A 364 -35.01 -24.85 4.61
C GLU A 364 -35.10 -23.96 3.35
N LEU A 365 -33.97 -23.48 2.84
CA LEU A 365 -33.88 -22.62 1.65
C LEU A 365 -33.30 -23.34 0.43
N HIS A 366 -33.05 -24.64 0.51
CA HIS A 366 -32.64 -25.43 -0.65
C HIS A 366 -33.81 -25.50 -1.65
N ASN A 367 -33.52 -25.29 -2.95
CA ASN A 367 -34.50 -25.36 -4.05
C ASN A 367 -35.60 -24.29 -4.05
N ILE A 368 -35.36 -23.10 -3.49
CA ILE A 368 -36.26 -21.97 -3.73
C ILE A 368 -36.23 -21.56 -5.21
N ASN A 369 -37.40 -21.24 -5.77
CA ASN A 369 -37.55 -20.72 -7.11
C ASN A 369 -37.49 -19.19 -7.05
N ILE A 370 -36.50 -18.62 -7.71
CA ILE A 370 -36.26 -17.18 -7.80
C ILE A 370 -36.52 -16.73 -9.24
N LEU A 371 -37.31 -15.67 -9.39
CA LEU A 371 -37.48 -14.97 -10.65
C LEU A 371 -36.56 -13.74 -10.66
N ALA A 372 -35.63 -13.65 -11.60
CA ALA A 372 -34.80 -12.47 -11.79
C ALA A 372 -35.21 -11.71 -13.05
N CYS A 373 -35.46 -10.41 -12.94
CA CYS A 373 -35.95 -9.56 -14.01
C CYS A 373 -35.00 -8.38 -14.21
N ASP A 374 -34.35 -8.33 -15.37
CA ASP A 374 -33.41 -7.26 -15.74
C ASP A 374 -33.40 -7.15 -17.28
N ASP A 375 -33.44 -5.96 -17.84
CA ASP A 375 -33.42 -5.77 -19.29
C ASP A 375 -32.00 -5.96 -19.87
N ASN A 376 -30.96 -5.78 -19.06
CA ASN A 376 -29.59 -6.08 -19.43
C ASN A 376 -29.29 -7.59 -19.40
N GLU A 377 -28.80 -8.14 -20.52
CA GLU A 377 -28.44 -9.55 -20.67
C GLU A 377 -27.27 -9.98 -19.77
N THR A 378 -26.22 -9.18 -19.70
CA THR A 378 -25.06 -9.40 -18.82
C THR A 378 -25.50 -9.50 -17.36
N ALA A 379 -26.37 -8.61 -16.90
CA ALA A 379 -26.90 -8.63 -15.54
C ALA A 379 -27.70 -9.91 -15.25
N ARG A 380 -28.53 -10.38 -16.20
CA ARG A 380 -29.25 -11.66 -16.07
C ARG A 380 -28.31 -12.86 -15.96
N ILE A 381 -27.24 -12.89 -16.75
CA ILE A 381 -26.22 -13.95 -16.69
C ILE A 381 -25.54 -13.96 -15.32
N ILE A 382 -25.09 -12.80 -14.84
CA ILE A 382 -24.43 -12.66 -13.53
C ILE A 382 -25.35 -13.09 -12.39
N LEU A 383 -26.62 -12.67 -12.38
CA LEU A 383 -27.59 -13.12 -11.38
C LEU A 383 -27.80 -14.63 -11.41
N THR A 384 -27.92 -15.20 -12.60
CA THR A 384 -28.14 -16.65 -12.76
C THR A 384 -26.96 -17.43 -12.20
N GLU A 385 -25.73 -17.07 -12.55
CA GLU A 385 -24.52 -17.71 -12.04
C GLU A 385 -24.39 -17.56 -10.53
N ALA A 386 -24.64 -16.35 -10.01
CA ALA A 386 -24.54 -16.07 -8.58
C ALA A 386 -25.55 -16.84 -7.73
N LEU A 387 -26.80 -16.87 -8.16
CA LEU A 387 -27.86 -17.55 -7.43
C LEU A 387 -27.77 -19.09 -7.57
N SER A 388 -27.24 -19.58 -8.69
CA SER A 388 -27.02 -21.02 -8.91
C SER A 388 -25.98 -21.60 -7.93
N LEU A 389 -24.96 -20.82 -7.53
CA LEU A 389 -24.01 -21.22 -6.50
C LEU A 389 -24.67 -21.54 -5.16
N PHE A 390 -25.76 -20.84 -4.83
CA PHE A 390 -26.53 -21.07 -3.61
C PHE A 390 -27.52 -22.24 -3.74
N LYS A 391 -27.53 -22.94 -4.88
CA LYS A 391 -28.44 -24.03 -5.23
C LYS A 391 -29.91 -23.60 -5.28
N PHE A 392 -30.14 -22.37 -5.72
CA PHE A 392 -31.47 -21.86 -6.02
C PHE A 392 -31.84 -22.17 -7.48
N ASN A 393 -33.13 -22.35 -7.74
CA ASN A 393 -33.63 -22.49 -9.10
C ASN A 393 -33.96 -21.09 -9.63
N VAL A 394 -33.27 -20.65 -10.66
CA VAL A 394 -33.40 -19.27 -11.16
C VAL A 394 -34.02 -19.29 -12.54
N VAL A 395 -35.08 -18.51 -12.72
CA VAL A 395 -35.64 -18.19 -14.04
C VAL A 395 -35.41 -16.71 -14.28
N THR A 396 -34.96 -16.34 -15.47
CA THR A 396 -34.73 -14.94 -15.83
C THR A 396 -35.66 -14.47 -16.93
N VAL A 397 -36.08 -13.20 -16.85
CA VAL A 397 -36.96 -12.53 -17.81
C VAL A 397 -36.42 -11.13 -18.12
N ASN A 398 -36.76 -10.57 -19.29
CA ASN A 398 -36.14 -9.33 -19.78
C ASN A 398 -36.96 -8.06 -19.50
N SER A 399 -38.19 -8.18 -19.00
CA SER A 399 -39.09 -7.04 -18.84
C SER A 399 -40.10 -7.26 -17.72
N GLY A 400 -40.60 -6.16 -17.15
CA GLY A 400 -41.63 -6.22 -16.11
C GLY A 400 -42.92 -6.90 -16.56
N MET A 401 -43.27 -6.81 -17.85
CA MET A 401 -44.45 -7.50 -18.40
C MET A 401 -44.24 -9.02 -18.48
N GLU A 402 -43.08 -9.48 -18.95
CA GLU A 402 -42.73 -10.90 -18.92
C GLU A 402 -42.72 -11.45 -17.48
N ALA A 403 -42.20 -10.69 -16.52
CA ALA A 403 -42.24 -11.07 -15.11
C ALA A 403 -43.67 -11.27 -14.59
N ILE A 404 -44.60 -10.40 -14.98
CA ILE A 404 -46.02 -10.51 -14.62
C ILE A 404 -46.67 -11.73 -15.28
N GLU A 405 -46.34 -12.04 -16.54
CA GLU A 405 -46.86 -13.23 -17.22
C GLU A 405 -46.31 -14.52 -16.63
N GLU A 406 -45.03 -14.55 -16.26
CA GLU A 406 -44.37 -15.71 -15.70
C GLU A 406 -44.92 -16.05 -14.31
N LEU A 407 -45.13 -15.04 -13.46
CA LEU A 407 -45.77 -15.20 -12.15
C LEU A 407 -47.24 -15.63 -12.21
N LYS A 408 -47.92 -15.48 -13.36
CA LYS A 408 -49.25 -16.06 -13.58
C LYS A 408 -49.20 -17.55 -13.90
N ARG A 409 -48.10 -18.03 -14.49
CA ARG A 409 -47.92 -19.42 -14.93
C ARG A 409 -47.29 -20.28 -13.84
N ASN A 410 -46.31 -19.73 -13.13
CA ASN A 410 -45.47 -20.42 -12.16
C ASN A 410 -45.40 -19.64 -10.84
N SER A 411 -45.19 -20.36 -9.73
CA SER A 411 -45.03 -19.75 -8.40
C SER A 411 -43.56 -19.63 -8.02
N TYR A 412 -43.18 -18.46 -7.54
CA TYR A 412 -41.84 -18.13 -7.06
C TYR A 412 -41.89 -17.64 -5.62
N GLN A 413 -40.83 -17.90 -4.85
CA GLN A 413 -40.73 -17.43 -3.46
C GLN A 413 -40.07 -16.05 -3.37
N LEU A 414 -39.25 -15.68 -4.37
CA LEU A 414 -38.53 -14.42 -4.41
C LEU A 414 -38.52 -13.90 -5.86
N ILE A 415 -38.78 -12.61 -6.03
CA ILE A 415 -38.47 -11.86 -7.25
C ILE A 415 -37.36 -10.84 -6.97
N ILE A 416 -36.35 -10.84 -7.83
CA ILE A 416 -35.29 -9.83 -7.87
C ILE A 416 -35.48 -9.04 -9.16
N ILE A 417 -35.69 -7.74 -9.08
CA ILE A 417 -36.10 -6.92 -10.23
C ILE A 417 -35.27 -5.65 -10.33
N ASP A 418 -34.79 -5.32 -11.53
CA ASP A 418 -34.13 -4.05 -11.81
C ASP A 418 -35.12 -2.90 -11.78
N TRP A 419 -34.68 -1.74 -11.28
CA TRP A 419 -35.52 -0.56 -11.27
C TRP A 419 -35.70 0.01 -12.68
N GLN A 420 -34.61 0.20 -13.42
CA GLN A 420 -34.60 0.97 -14.67
C GLN A 420 -34.73 0.07 -15.89
N MET A 421 -35.93 -0.46 -16.09
CA MET A 421 -36.25 -1.28 -17.27
C MET A 421 -37.13 -0.51 -18.27
N GLN A 422 -37.05 -0.90 -19.54
CA GLN A 422 -37.91 -0.35 -20.59
C GLN A 422 -39.39 -0.75 -20.39
N GLU A 423 -40.29 0.12 -20.85
CA GLU A 423 -41.76 -0.01 -20.76
C GLU A 423 -42.34 0.06 -19.34
N LEU A 424 -41.97 -0.87 -18.47
CA LEU A 424 -42.50 -1.02 -17.12
C LEU A 424 -41.34 -1.06 -16.11
N ASP A 425 -41.20 -0.01 -15.31
CA ASP A 425 -40.15 0.06 -14.30
C ASP A 425 -40.36 -0.96 -13.17
N GLY A 426 -39.30 -1.30 -12.43
CA GLY A 426 -39.36 -2.34 -11.40
C GLY A 426 -40.35 -2.03 -10.27
N ILE A 427 -40.53 -0.74 -9.94
CA ILE A 427 -41.44 -0.29 -8.87
C ILE A 427 -42.90 -0.46 -9.30
N GLU A 428 -43.25 -0.02 -10.50
CA GLU A 428 -44.56 -0.17 -11.11
C GLU A 428 -44.91 -1.65 -11.30
N THR A 429 -43.93 -2.46 -11.71
CA THR A 429 -44.08 -3.91 -11.87
C THR A 429 -44.51 -4.58 -10.55
N ILE A 430 -43.78 -4.34 -9.46
CA ILE A 430 -44.14 -4.89 -8.14
C ILE A 430 -45.47 -4.34 -7.63
N THR A 431 -45.74 -3.05 -7.86
CA THR A 431 -47.02 -2.43 -7.47
C THR A 431 -48.20 -3.15 -8.11
N ARG A 432 -48.11 -3.50 -9.40
CA ARG A 432 -49.14 -4.30 -10.10
C ARG A 432 -49.20 -5.74 -9.61
N LEU A 433 -48.05 -6.37 -9.35
CA LEU A 433 -48.01 -7.74 -8.84
C LEU A 433 -48.65 -7.88 -7.47
N LYS A 434 -48.48 -6.89 -6.58
CA LYS A 434 -49.06 -6.87 -5.24
C LYS A 434 -50.57 -6.61 -5.21
N GLN A 435 -51.17 -6.10 -6.29
CA GLN A 435 -52.63 -6.01 -6.42
C GLN A 435 -53.30 -7.38 -6.52
N ASN A 436 -52.55 -8.43 -6.87
CA ASN A 436 -53.05 -9.80 -6.93
C ASN A 436 -52.84 -10.53 -5.59
N PRO A 437 -53.89 -10.98 -4.90
CA PRO A 437 -53.79 -11.64 -3.59
C PRO A 437 -52.90 -12.89 -3.60
N ASN A 438 -52.77 -13.58 -4.74
CA ASN A 438 -51.95 -14.78 -4.87
C ASN A 438 -50.44 -14.51 -4.74
N ASN A 439 -50.02 -13.24 -4.80
CA ASN A 439 -48.62 -12.83 -4.68
C ASN A 439 -48.27 -12.26 -3.30
N SER A 440 -49.14 -12.42 -2.29
CA SER A 440 -48.93 -11.86 -0.95
C SER A 440 -47.73 -12.44 -0.20
N GLU A 441 -47.33 -13.67 -0.52
CA GLU A 441 -46.16 -14.34 0.07
C GLU A 441 -44.87 -14.16 -0.75
N LEU A 442 -44.95 -13.55 -1.94
CA LEU A 442 -43.80 -13.30 -2.80
C LEU A 442 -42.88 -12.27 -2.16
N LYS A 443 -41.64 -12.68 -1.87
CA LYS A 443 -40.60 -11.75 -1.42
C LYS A 443 -40.06 -10.94 -2.59
N THR A 444 -39.67 -9.69 -2.32
CA THR A 444 -39.32 -8.72 -3.36
C THR A 444 -38.01 -8.00 -3.02
N ILE A 445 -37.03 -8.06 -3.94
CA ILE A 445 -35.77 -7.31 -3.87
C ILE A 445 -35.67 -6.40 -5.09
N LEU A 446 -35.45 -5.10 -4.86
CA LEU A 446 -35.20 -4.13 -5.92
C LEU A 446 -33.68 -3.98 -6.17
N ILE A 447 -33.24 -4.07 -7.42
CA ILE A 447 -31.89 -3.69 -7.82
C ILE A 447 -31.91 -2.26 -8.37
N THR A 448 -30.99 -1.41 -7.89
CA THR A 448 -30.92 0.01 -8.25
C THR A 448 -29.53 0.39 -8.71
N ALA A 449 -29.39 1.47 -9.47
CA ALA A 449 -28.08 2.06 -9.73
C ALA A 449 -27.43 2.60 -8.44
N TYR A 450 -26.09 2.63 -8.41
CA TYR A 450 -25.29 3.15 -7.31
C TYR A 450 -25.64 4.61 -6.97
N GLY A 451 -25.58 5.00 -5.69
CA GLY A 451 -25.65 6.41 -5.25
C GLY A 451 -27.03 7.07 -5.20
N ASN A 452 -28.13 6.36 -5.44
CA ASN A 452 -29.47 6.96 -5.43
C ASN A 452 -30.26 6.67 -4.14
N GLU A 453 -29.91 7.36 -3.05
CA GLU A 453 -30.58 7.24 -1.73
C GLU A 453 -32.09 7.53 -1.78
N SER A 454 -32.55 8.36 -2.71
CA SER A 454 -33.98 8.67 -2.89
C SER A 454 -34.81 7.44 -3.32
N THR A 455 -34.16 6.46 -3.92
CA THR A 455 -34.77 5.20 -4.38
C THR A 455 -35.11 4.27 -3.25
N ALA A 456 -34.27 4.21 -2.21
CA ALA A 456 -34.49 3.35 -1.05
C ALA A 456 -35.83 3.68 -0.36
N PHE A 457 -36.16 4.98 -0.31
CA PHE A 457 -37.44 5.45 0.22
C PHE A 457 -38.62 5.01 -0.66
N ARG A 458 -38.53 5.20 -1.99
CA ARG A 458 -39.58 4.82 -2.94
C ARG A 458 -39.79 3.30 -3.03
N ALA A 459 -38.72 2.52 -2.93
CA ALA A 459 -38.79 1.06 -2.87
C ALA A 459 -39.57 0.59 -1.64
N LYS A 460 -39.33 1.22 -0.48
CA LYS A 460 -40.06 0.90 0.75
C LYS A 460 -41.54 1.29 0.66
N GLU A 461 -41.87 2.43 0.07
CA GLU A 461 -43.26 2.85 -0.18
C GLU A 461 -44.00 1.92 -1.16
N ALA A 462 -43.31 1.44 -2.19
CA ALA A 462 -43.84 0.44 -3.14
C ALA A 462 -43.96 -0.97 -2.54
N GLY A 463 -43.50 -1.15 -1.30
CA GLY A 463 -43.65 -2.38 -0.53
C GLY A 463 -42.54 -3.41 -0.74
N PHE A 464 -41.37 -3.06 -1.25
CA PHE A 464 -40.26 -4.00 -1.37
C PHE A 464 -39.75 -4.50 0.00
N ASP A 465 -39.34 -5.77 0.09
CA ASP A 465 -38.80 -6.36 1.32
C ASP A 465 -37.34 -5.96 1.58
N SER A 466 -36.59 -5.73 0.50
CA SER A 466 -35.22 -5.19 0.52
C SER A 466 -34.84 -4.54 -0.83
N TYR A 467 -33.68 -3.89 -0.88
CA TYR A 467 -33.09 -3.32 -2.10
C TYR A 467 -31.57 -3.47 -2.12
N MET A 468 -30.96 -3.37 -3.29
CA MET A 468 -29.52 -3.55 -3.51
C MET A 468 -29.02 -2.64 -4.64
N ALA A 469 -27.79 -2.14 -4.53
CA ALA A 469 -27.17 -1.32 -5.58
C ALA A 469 -26.28 -2.15 -6.54
N LYS A 470 -26.25 -1.78 -7.82
CA LYS A 470 -25.25 -2.27 -8.81
C LYS A 470 -23.92 -1.51 -8.66
N PRO A 471 -22.76 -2.15 -8.87
CA PRO A 471 -22.58 -3.60 -8.99
C PRO A 471 -22.72 -4.28 -7.61
N TYR A 472 -23.30 -5.48 -7.58
CA TYR A 472 -23.49 -6.28 -6.37
C TYR A 472 -22.52 -7.47 -6.34
N TYR A 473 -22.17 -7.91 -5.14
CA TYR A 473 -21.24 -9.02 -4.88
C TYR A 473 -21.97 -10.26 -4.37
N PHE A 474 -21.29 -11.41 -4.34
CA PHE A 474 -21.91 -12.67 -3.91
C PHE A 474 -22.31 -12.60 -2.44
N SER A 475 -21.47 -12.02 -1.59
CA SER A 475 -21.75 -11.84 -0.16
C SER A 475 -22.96 -10.96 0.09
N THR A 476 -23.03 -9.77 -0.53
CA THR A 476 -24.18 -8.86 -0.42
C THR A 476 -25.45 -9.48 -1.00
N LEU A 477 -25.31 -10.12 -2.18
CA LEU A 477 -26.13 -11.19 -2.77
C LEU A 477 -26.88 -12.01 -1.73
N PHE A 478 -26.08 -12.87 -1.13
CA PHE A 478 -26.47 -13.88 -0.17
C PHE A 478 -27.10 -13.28 1.07
N ASP A 479 -26.44 -12.30 1.70
CA ASP A 479 -26.88 -11.70 2.95
C ASP A 479 -28.25 -11.03 2.82
N THR A 480 -28.51 -10.37 1.69
CA THR A 480 -29.81 -9.73 1.42
C THR A 480 -30.91 -10.76 1.26
N ILE A 481 -30.66 -11.84 0.52
CA ILE A 481 -31.61 -12.95 0.38
C ILE A 481 -31.87 -13.60 1.74
N MET A 482 -30.81 -13.88 2.49
CA MET A 482 -30.93 -14.45 3.83
C MET A 482 -31.69 -13.53 4.77
N GLU A 483 -31.50 -12.21 4.72
CA GLU A 483 -32.26 -11.27 5.54
C GLU A 483 -33.76 -11.30 5.21
N VAL A 484 -34.09 -11.31 3.92
CA VAL A 484 -35.47 -11.33 3.42
C VAL A 484 -36.20 -12.61 3.86
N PHE A 485 -35.54 -13.77 3.79
CA PHE A 485 -36.11 -15.03 4.28
C PHE A 485 -36.02 -15.18 5.81
N ALA A 486 -34.99 -14.64 6.46
CA ALA A 486 -34.83 -14.72 7.91
C ALA A 486 -35.83 -13.85 8.68
N LYS A 487 -36.43 -12.84 8.04
CA LYS A 487 -37.55 -12.09 8.62
C LYS A 487 -38.75 -13.00 8.93
N ASP A 488 -38.95 -14.10 8.19
CA ASP A 488 -39.94 -15.15 8.52
C ASP A 488 -39.39 -16.22 9.48
N VAL A 489 -38.09 -16.55 9.40
CA VAL A 489 -37.45 -17.53 10.31
C VAL A 489 -37.27 -17.01 11.74
N ARG A 490 -37.29 -15.68 11.95
CA ARG A 490 -37.25 -15.06 13.30
C ARG A 490 -38.45 -15.39 14.17
N THR A 491 -39.53 -15.92 13.60
CA THR A 491 -40.68 -16.42 14.36
C THR A 491 -40.43 -17.80 15.00
N LEU A 492 -39.34 -18.51 14.65
CA LEU A 492 -39.10 -19.87 15.16
C LEU A 492 -37.68 -20.17 15.68
N ARG A 493 -36.74 -19.21 15.70
CA ARG A 493 -35.45 -19.42 16.40
C ARG A 493 -34.98 -18.17 17.15
N LYS A 494 -34.85 -18.32 18.47
CA LYS A 494 -34.15 -17.38 19.35
C LYS A 494 -32.76 -17.07 18.78
N VAL A 495 -32.60 -15.81 18.39
CA VAL A 495 -31.38 -14.97 18.36
C VAL A 495 -30.05 -15.72 18.47
N ASP A 496 -29.31 -15.79 17.36
CA ASP A 496 -27.86 -15.92 17.40
C ASP A 496 -27.19 -14.57 17.11
N GLU A 497 -26.35 -14.16 18.06
CA GLU A 497 -25.78 -12.83 18.28
C GLU A 497 -24.43 -12.62 17.55
N LYS A 498 -24.43 -12.10 16.32
CA LYS A 498 -23.18 -11.58 15.71
C LYS A 498 -23.21 -10.08 15.38
N GLY A 499 -24.30 -9.53 14.85
CA GLY A 499 -24.42 -8.07 14.62
C GLY A 499 -24.54 -7.22 15.90
N LYS A 500 -25.00 -7.81 17.02
CA LYS A 500 -25.08 -7.15 18.34
C LYS A 500 -23.77 -7.18 19.14
N LYS A 501 -22.73 -7.90 18.69
CA LYS A 501 -21.47 -8.04 19.44
C LYS A 501 -20.59 -6.80 19.37
N HIS A 502 -20.39 -6.18 18.21
CA HIS A 502 -19.49 -5.00 18.12
C HIS A 502 -20.00 -3.79 18.94
N LYS A 503 -21.30 -3.50 18.87
CA LYS A 503 -21.91 -2.39 19.64
C LYS A 503 -21.93 -2.65 21.16
N LYS A 504 -22.25 -3.88 21.61
CA LYS A 504 -22.17 -4.27 23.04
C LYS A 504 -20.72 -4.33 23.56
N THR A 505 -19.75 -4.71 22.73
CA THR A 505 -18.35 -4.84 23.15
C THR A 505 -17.65 -3.48 23.25
N LEU A 506 -17.94 -2.54 22.35
CA LEU A 506 -17.50 -1.13 22.47
C LEU A 506 -18.03 -0.47 23.75
N GLU A 507 -19.30 -0.72 24.12
CA GLU A 507 -19.88 -0.27 25.40
C GLU A 507 -19.12 -0.80 26.63
N THR A 508 -18.37 -1.91 26.50
CA THR A 508 -17.63 -2.53 27.63
C THR A 508 -16.26 -1.90 27.85
N ILE A 509 -15.72 -1.20 26.86
CA ILE A 509 -14.40 -0.52 26.89
C ILE A 509 -14.50 1.01 26.78
N SER A 510 -15.71 1.53 26.56
CA SER A 510 -16.01 2.96 26.60
C SER A 510 -15.62 3.56 27.96
N GLY A 511 -15.00 4.75 27.93
CA GLY A 511 -14.42 5.42 29.09
C GLY A 511 -12.93 5.16 29.31
N SER A 512 -12.30 4.25 28.56
CA SER A 512 -10.85 4.07 28.58
C SER A 512 -10.11 5.29 28.03
N THR A 513 -8.99 5.66 28.67
CA THR A 513 -8.10 6.72 28.18
C THR A 513 -7.10 6.18 27.17
N ILE A 514 -7.02 6.83 26.01
CA ILE A 514 -6.15 6.52 24.88
C ILE A 514 -5.14 7.65 24.73
N LEU A 515 -3.86 7.31 24.59
CA LEU A 515 -2.82 8.27 24.25
C LEU A 515 -2.60 8.24 22.73
N LEU A 516 -2.81 9.36 22.06
CA LEU A 516 -2.61 9.54 20.63
C LEU A 516 -1.34 10.36 20.40
N ALA A 517 -0.32 9.76 19.79
CA ALA A 517 0.91 10.44 19.40
C ALA A 517 0.91 10.70 17.89
N GLU A 518 0.78 11.97 17.50
CA GLU A 518 0.67 12.44 16.12
C GLU A 518 1.20 13.87 16.06
N ASP A 519 1.96 14.25 15.04
CA ASP A 519 2.56 15.61 14.93
C ASP A 519 1.74 16.58 14.07
N ASN A 520 0.76 16.08 13.31
CA ASN A 520 -0.12 16.87 12.46
C ASN A 520 -1.47 17.15 13.12
N GLU A 521 -1.77 18.43 13.37
CA GLU A 521 -3.01 18.88 14.04
C GLU A 521 -4.31 18.40 13.37
N ILE A 522 -4.34 18.29 12.03
CA ILE A 522 -5.52 17.83 11.29
C ILE A 522 -5.75 16.33 11.54
N ASN A 523 -4.68 15.54 11.53
CA ASN A 523 -4.76 14.10 11.82
C ASN A 523 -5.11 13.85 13.29
N GLN A 524 -4.56 14.65 14.22
CA GLN A 524 -4.94 14.63 15.63
C GLN A 524 -6.44 14.86 15.79
N GLN A 525 -6.97 15.88 15.12
CA GLN A 525 -8.38 16.23 15.18
C GLN A 525 -9.27 15.10 14.64
N VAL A 526 -8.97 14.55 13.47
CA VAL A 526 -9.77 13.46 12.87
C VAL A 526 -9.74 12.20 13.74
N ALA A 527 -8.57 11.79 14.21
CA ALA A 527 -8.42 10.60 15.04
C ALA A 527 -9.07 10.75 16.42
N SER A 528 -8.91 11.92 17.05
CA SER A 528 -9.52 12.21 18.36
C SER A 528 -11.04 12.27 18.28
N GLU A 529 -11.62 12.97 17.28
CA GLU A 529 -13.07 13.04 17.11
C GLU A 529 -13.70 11.65 16.92
N LEU A 530 -13.09 10.79 16.09
CA LEU A 530 -13.59 9.42 15.89
C LEU A 530 -13.56 8.57 17.17
N MET A 531 -12.52 8.69 17.99
CA MET A 531 -12.40 7.96 19.26
C MET A 531 -13.33 8.54 20.34
N GLU A 532 -13.48 9.87 20.41
CA GLU A 532 -14.36 10.54 21.36
C GLU A 532 -15.84 10.27 21.07
N GLU A 533 -16.24 10.22 19.79
CA GLU A 533 -17.61 9.83 19.38
C GLU A 533 -17.96 8.40 19.81
N ALA A 534 -16.96 7.51 19.85
CA ALA A 534 -17.09 6.15 20.38
C ALA A 534 -17.02 6.08 21.92
N GLY A 535 -16.87 7.22 22.60
CA GLY A 535 -16.91 7.35 24.06
C GLY A 535 -15.58 7.04 24.75
N PHE A 536 -14.44 7.19 24.08
CA PHE A 536 -13.11 7.13 24.69
C PHE A 536 -12.62 8.52 25.12
N ILE A 537 -11.66 8.57 26.04
CA ILE A 537 -10.99 9.82 26.44
C ILE A 537 -9.65 9.85 25.71
N VAL A 538 -9.40 10.86 24.88
CA VAL A 538 -8.15 10.96 24.09
C VAL A 538 -7.25 12.02 24.68
N GLU A 539 -5.97 11.68 24.90
CA GLU A 539 -4.93 12.65 25.22
C GLU A 539 -3.90 12.67 24.10
N ILE A 540 -3.45 13.86 23.71
CA ILE A 540 -2.63 14.06 22.51
C ILE A 540 -1.19 14.35 22.93
N ALA A 541 -0.24 13.68 22.27
CA ALA A 541 1.19 13.98 22.32
C ALA A 541 1.68 14.35 20.92
N ASN A 542 2.46 15.42 20.79
CA ASN A 542 2.91 15.92 19.48
C ASN A 542 4.20 15.24 18.97
N ASN A 543 4.85 14.45 19.82
CA ASN A 543 6.09 13.75 19.50
C ASN A 543 6.35 12.62 20.51
N GLY A 544 7.33 11.78 20.19
CA GLY A 544 7.72 10.64 21.03
C GLY A 544 8.23 10.99 22.44
N LYS A 545 8.77 12.20 22.65
CA LYS A 545 9.26 12.63 23.96
C LYS A 545 8.11 12.98 24.90
N GLU A 546 7.09 13.68 24.40
CA GLU A 546 5.86 13.96 25.14
C GLU A 546 5.17 12.67 25.60
N VAL A 547 5.19 11.62 24.76
CA VAL A 547 4.67 10.30 25.16
C VAL A 547 5.40 9.77 26.41
N LEU A 548 6.74 9.82 26.43
CA LEU A 548 7.52 9.35 27.58
C LEU A 548 7.27 10.20 28.83
N ASP A 549 7.12 11.51 28.68
CA ASP A 549 6.82 12.43 29.78
C ASP A 549 5.43 12.14 30.38
N MET A 550 4.43 11.93 29.51
CA MET A 550 3.06 11.58 29.90
C MET A 550 2.96 10.20 30.57
N LEU A 551 3.70 9.20 30.07
CA LEU A 551 3.79 7.88 30.70
C LEU A 551 4.51 7.92 32.05
N SER A 552 5.54 8.76 32.18
CA SER A 552 6.26 8.96 33.44
C SER A 552 5.39 9.63 34.49
N ALA A 553 4.49 10.53 34.08
CA ALA A 553 3.52 11.18 34.97
C ALA A 553 2.46 10.19 35.48
N ASN A 554 1.82 9.41 34.60
CA ASN A 554 0.84 8.41 35.02
C ASN A 554 0.60 7.28 33.97
N SER A 555 1.56 6.38 33.85
CA SER A 555 1.47 5.18 32.99
C SER A 555 0.27 4.26 33.19
N GLN A 556 -0.36 4.20 34.39
CA GLN A 556 -1.52 3.32 34.60
C GLN A 556 -2.83 3.91 34.06
N LYS A 557 -2.80 5.16 33.62
CA LYS A 557 -3.95 5.87 33.05
C LYS A 557 -4.32 5.37 31.66
N TYR A 558 -3.33 5.01 30.84
CA TYR A 558 -3.55 4.73 29.43
C TYR A 558 -3.81 3.25 29.19
N SER A 559 -4.94 2.97 28.52
CA SER A 559 -5.34 1.61 28.16
C SER A 559 -4.73 1.14 26.84
N LEU A 560 -4.34 2.08 25.98
CA LEU A 560 -3.73 1.86 24.67
C LEU A 560 -3.03 3.15 24.21
N ILE A 561 -1.97 3.00 23.42
CA ILE A 561 -1.27 4.11 22.77
C ILE A 561 -1.37 3.93 21.26
N PHE A 562 -1.91 4.93 20.54
CA PHE A 562 -1.73 5.06 19.11
C PHE A 562 -0.48 5.90 18.86
N MET A 563 0.43 5.39 18.04
CA MET A 563 1.77 5.96 17.87
C MET A 563 2.07 6.15 16.39
N ASP A 564 2.15 7.39 15.93
CA ASP A 564 2.70 7.66 14.61
C ASP A 564 4.17 7.24 14.54
N ILE A 565 4.54 6.58 13.44
CA ILE A 565 5.91 6.13 13.23
C ILE A 565 6.81 7.33 12.94
N GLN A 566 6.33 8.29 12.16
CA GLN A 566 7.12 9.42 11.67
C GLN A 566 6.73 10.70 12.41
N MET A 567 7.47 11.03 13.47
CA MET A 567 7.26 12.27 14.24
C MET A 567 8.61 12.98 14.47
N PRO A 568 8.63 14.33 14.56
CA PRO A 568 9.82 15.10 14.88
C PRO A 568 10.28 14.88 16.32
N ILE A 569 11.52 15.26 16.63
CA ILE A 569 12.19 15.17 17.95
C ILE A 569 12.48 13.72 18.38
N MET A 570 11.49 12.84 18.39
CA MET A 570 11.64 11.41 18.66
C MET A 570 10.58 10.63 17.89
N ASP A 571 11.05 9.73 17.02
CA ASP A 571 10.19 8.91 16.16
C ASP A 571 9.52 7.75 16.92
N GLY A 572 8.43 7.20 16.37
CA GLY A 572 7.63 6.18 17.04
C GLY A 572 8.37 4.85 17.28
N TYR A 573 9.38 4.54 16.46
CA TYR A 573 10.23 3.37 16.66
C TYR A 573 11.11 3.53 17.91
N THR A 574 11.83 4.65 18.00
CA THR A 574 12.70 4.99 19.13
C THR A 574 11.89 5.12 20.40
N THR A 575 10.73 5.79 20.35
CA THR A 575 9.82 5.89 21.49
C THR A 575 9.36 4.53 21.98
N THR A 576 9.01 3.62 21.08
CA THR A 576 8.57 2.28 21.49
C THR A 576 9.71 1.50 22.17
N GLN A 577 10.93 1.56 21.65
CA GLN A 577 12.08 0.95 22.29
C GLN A 577 12.31 1.50 23.71
N GLU A 578 12.23 2.82 23.88
CA GLU A 578 12.37 3.45 25.20
C GLU A 578 11.25 3.04 26.17
N ILE A 579 10.00 2.93 25.68
CA ILE A 579 8.88 2.42 26.49
C ILE A 579 9.14 0.97 26.92
N ARG A 580 9.61 0.11 26.01
CA ARG A 580 9.83 -1.33 26.26
C ARG A 580 11.06 -1.64 27.11
N LYS A 581 12.00 -0.70 27.26
CA LYS A 581 13.09 -0.81 28.26
C LYS A 581 12.57 -0.73 29.69
N ILE A 582 11.42 -0.09 29.91
CA ILE A 582 10.86 0.16 31.25
C ILE A 582 9.83 -0.93 31.58
N LYS A 583 10.19 -1.87 32.47
CA LYS A 583 9.33 -3.01 32.87
C LYS A 583 7.91 -2.64 33.27
N LYS A 584 7.70 -1.44 33.82
CA LYS A 584 6.38 -0.91 34.22
C LYS A 584 5.43 -0.71 33.03
N TYR A 585 5.95 -0.48 31.82
CA TYR A 585 5.16 -0.11 30.64
C TYR A 585 5.00 -1.24 29.61
N ASN A 586 5.61 -2.41 29.85
CA ASN A 586 5.59 -3.54 28.91
C ASN A 586 4.19 -4.06 28.56
N ASN A 587 3.23 -3.87 29.46
CA ASN A 587 1.87 -4.36 29.28
C ASN A 587 0.93 -3.37 28.57
N ILE A 588 1.40 -2.14 28.29
CA ILE A 588 0.59 -1.14 27.60
C ILE A 588 0.63 -1.45 26.10
N PRO A 589 -0.53 -1.72 25.45
CA PRO A 589 -0.59 -1.95 24.02
C PRO A 589 -0.18 -0.69 23.25
N ILE A 590 0.75 -0.83 22.30
CA ILE A 590 1.15 0.24 21.38
C ILE A 590 0.73 -0.17 19.98
N VAL A 591 -0.10 0.66 19.34
CA VAL A 591 -0.57 0.46 17.97
C VAL A 591 0.09 1.50 17.07
N ALA A 592 0.85 1.05 16.09
CA ALA A 592 1.50 1.93 15.14
C ALA A 592 0.48 2.59 14.20
N MET A 593 0.67 3.86 13.86
CA MET A 593 -0.03 4.54 12.77
C MET A 593 0.98 4.81 11.65
N THR A 594 0.68 4.38 10.43
CA THR A 594 1.59 4.50 9.28
C THR A 594 0.85 4.94 8.03
N ALA A 595 1.47 5.80 7.21
CA ALA A 595 0.96 6.14 5.88
C ALA A 595 1.14 5.00 4.86
N ASP A 596 1.97 4.01 5.18
CA ASP A 596 2.38 2.95 4.26
C ASP A 596 2.21 1.57 4.91
N ALA A 597 1.42 0.70 4.29
CA ALA A 597 1.12 -0.65 4.76
C ALA A 597 2.09 -1.71 4.22
N MET A 598 3.16 -1.28 3.52
CA MET A 598 4.16 -2.17 2.90
C MET A 598 4.75 -3.19 3.89
N SER A 599 5.02 -4.40 3.37
CA SER A 599 5.65 -5.50 4.09
C SER A 599 7.06 -5.13 4.63
N GLY A 600 7.35 -5.54 5.87
CA GLY A 600 8.57 -5.20 6.63
C GLY A 600 8.35 -4.15 7.72
N VAL A 601 7.38 -3.24 7.56
CA VAL A 601 7.03 -2.26 8.62
C VAL A 601 6.34 -2.98 9.77
N LYS A 602 5.40 -3.88 9.49
CA LYS A 602 4.68 -4.64 10.51
C LYS A 602 5.61 -5.57 11.29
N GLU A 603 6.47 -6.31 10.59
CA GLU A 603 7.48 -7.19 11.21
C GLU A 603 8.42 -6.38 12.10
N LYS A 604 8.93 -5.24 11.60
CA LYS A 604 9.78 -4.32 12.36
C LYS A 604 9.05 -3.72 13.57
N CYS A 605 7.80 -3.31 13.43
CA CYS A 605 6.97 -2.83 14.54
C CYS A 605 6.81 -3.90 15.62
N LEU A 606 6.52 -5.15 15.23
CA LEU A 606 6.38 -6.27 16.15
C LEU A 606 7.72 -6.62 16.84
N GLU A 607 8.83 -6.67 16.10
CA GLU A 607 10.18 -6.90 16.64
C GLU A 607 10.58 -5.84 17.67
N LEU A 608 10.18 -4.59 17.45
CA LEU A 608 10.43 -3.46 18.35
C LEU A 608 9.49 -3.43 19.56
N GLY A 609 8.46 -4.29 19.58
CA GLY A 609 7.54 -4.46 20.70
C GLY A 609 6.23 -3.69 20.59
N MET A 610 5.85 -3.20 19.41
CA MET A 610 4.48 -2.75 19.13
C MET A 610 3.54 -3.97 19.01
N ASN A 611 2.25 -3.75 19.21
CA ASN A 611 1.23 -4.79 19.32
C ASN A 611 0.38 -4.94 18.05
N ASP A 612 0.12 -3.84 17.34
CA ASP A 612 -0.66 -3.84 16.10
C ASP A 612 -0.37 -2.59 15.27
N MET A 613 -1.05 -2.44 14.13
CA MET A 613 -0.88 -1.30 13.24
C MET A 613 -2.20 -0.86 12.60
N VAL A 614 -2.35 0.46 12.40
CA VAL A 614 -3.42 1.12 11.64
C VAL A 614 -2.80 1.95 10.53
N THR A 615 -3.40 1.90 9.34
CA THR A 615 -2.98 2.71 8.18
C THR A 615 -3.61 4.09 8.23
N LYS A 616 -2.91 5.11 7.72
CA LYS A 616 -3.42 6.44 7.42
C LYS A 616 -3.75 6.52 5.92
N PRO A 617 -4.94 6.99 5.49
CA PRO A 617 -6.02 7.53 6.31
C PRO A 617 -6.70 6.47 7.18
N ILE A 618 -7.16 6.89 8.36
CA ILE A 618 -7.71 6.00 9.40
C ILE A 618 -9.04 5.41 8.93
N ASP A 619 -9.12 4.08 8.89
CA ASP A 619 -10.35 3.31 8.70
C ASP A 619 -10.99 3.07 10.08
N PRO A 620 -12.17 3.67 10.38
CA PRO A 620 -12.79 3.60 11.70
C PRO A 620 -13.08 2.15 12.15
N ASP A 621 -13.52 1.28 11.25
CA ASP A 621 -13.91 -0.09 11.60
C ASP A 621 -12.69 -0.92 11.99
N LYS A 622 -11.57 -0.77 11.25
CA LYS A 622 -10.29 -1.42 11.61
C LYS A 622 -9.73 -0.89 12.92
N MET A 623 -9.78 0.43 13.12
CA MET A 623 -9.32 1.08 14.35
C MET A 623 -10.09 0.55 15.57
N PHE A 624 -11.43 0.53 15.52
CA PHE A 624 -12.25 0.01 16.61
C PHE A 624 -12.06 -1.49 16.83
N GLY A 625 -11.86 -2.28 15.77
CA GLY A 625 -11.52 -3.70 15.88
C GLY A 625 -10.24 -3.95 16.68
N ILE A 626 -9.20 -3.14 16.43
CA ILE A 626 -7.91 -3.21 17.16
C ILE A 626 -8.09 -2.76 18.62
N MET A 627 -8.87 -1.70 18.87
CA MET A 627 -9.17 -1.25 20.24
C MET A 627 -9.89 -2.33 21.03
N VAL A 628 -10.89 -3.00 20.45
CA VAL A 628 -11.60 -4.12 21.08
C VAL A 628 -10.68 -5.31 21.36
N LYS A 629 -9.70 -5.55 20.49
CA LYS A 629 -8.73 -6.64 20.64
C LYS A 629 -7.74 -6.41 21.79
N TRP A 630 -7.26 -5.17 21.97
CA TRP A 630 -6.14 -4.88 22.86
C TRP A 630 -6.52 -4.19 24.17
N ILE A 631 -7.63 -3.45 24.21
CA ILE A 631 -8.11 -2.83 25.44
C ILE A 631 -8.76 -3.91 26.31
N LYS A 632 -8.18 -4.16 27.49
CA LYS A 632 -8.79 -5.08 28.45
C LYS A 632 -10.09 -4.48 28.96
N PRO A 633 -11.22 -5.22 28.93
CA PRO A 633 -12.46 -4.78 29.55
C PRO A 633 -12.19 -4.44 31.00
N MET A 634 -12.58 -3.24 31.41
CA MET A 634 -12.46 -2.85 32.80
C MET A 634 -13.30 -3.84 33.61
N ALA A 635 -12.65 -4.72 34.38
CA ALA A 635 -13.35 -5.59 35.31
C ALA A 635 -14.26 -4.69 36.14
N LYS A 636 -15.53 -5.07 36.29
CA LYS A 636 -16.54 -4.34 37.07
C LYS A 636 -16.02 -4.06 38.48
N SER A 637 -15.22 -3.02 38.63
CA SER A 637 -14.92 -2.35 39.87
C SER A 637 -16.25 -1.76 40.30
N ASN A 638 -16.71 -2.22 41.46
CA ASN A 638 -17.96 -1.87 42.11
C ASN A 638 -18.50 -0.50 41.66
N LYS A 639 -19.47 -0.53 40.73
CA LYS A 639 -20.43 0.56 40.67
C LYS A 639 -21.09 0.62 42.06
N PRO A 640 -21.09 1.75 42.77
CA PRO A 640 -22.05 1.96 43.84
C PRO A 640 -23.44 1.72 43.25
N LYS A 641 -24.15 0.75 43.81
CA LYS A 641 -25.54 0.48 43.48
C LYS A 641 -26.36 1.72 43.83
N ALA A 642 -26.98 2.29 42.80
CA ALA A 642 -28.18 3.12 42.83
C ALA A 642 -28.30 4.12 43.99
N MET A 643 -28.02 5.38 43.70
CA MET A 643 -28.83 6.45 44.27
C MET A 643 -29.21 7.45 43.18
N SER A 644 -30.52 7.59 43.03
CA SER A 644 -31.27 8.53 42.20
C SER A 644 -31.26 8.30 40.70
N GLN A 645 -32.39 7.72 40.24
CA GLN A 645 -33.07 8.27 39.07
C GLN A 645 -33.09 9.79 39.21
N LYS A 646 -32.14 10.49 38.60
CA LYS A 646 -32.39 11.89 38.27
C LYS A 646 -33.58 11.89 37.31
N PRO A 647 -34.59 12.75 37.53
CA PRO A 647 -35.67 12.94 36.58
C PRO A 647 -35.06 13.20 35.20
N LYS A 648 -35.82 12.98 34.13
CA LYS A 648 -35.59 13.71 32.88
C LYS A 648 -35.62 15.21 33.24
N ALA A 649 -34.47 15.76 33.65
CA ALA A 649 -34.23 17.17 33.58
C ALA A 649 -34.32 17.44 32.08
N ASN A 650 -35.35 18.19 31.73
CA ASN A 650 -35.45 18.83 30.44
C ASN A 650 -34.09 19.51 30.22
N ILE A 651 -33.21 18.90 29.42
CA ILE A 651 -31.98 19.55 28.99
C ILE A 651 -32.48 20.61 28.03
N GLN A 652 -32.89 21.76 28.56
CA GLN A 652 -32.85 22.97 27.75
C GLN A 652 -31.40 23.10 27.32
N GLU A 653 -31.19 23.04 26.01
CA GLU A 653 -29.90 23.37 25.41
C GLU A 653 -29.35 24.64 26.06
N PRO A 654 -28.04 24.72 26.34
CA PRO A 654 -27.46 25.94 26.89
C PRO A 654 -27.83 27.11 25.97
N SER A 655 -28.65 28.02 26.49
CA SER A 655 -29.01 29.24 25.77
C SER A 655 -27.77 30.10 25.72
N ILE A 656 -27.19 30.29 24.54
CA ILE A 656 -26.06 31.19 24.38
C ILE A 656 -26.62 32.62 24.50
N PRO A 657 -26.21 33.38 25.52
CA PRO A 657 -26.68 34.75 25.68
C PRO A 657 -26.20 35.62 24.50
N LYS A 658 -27.00 36.61 24.11
CA LYS A 658 -26.60 37.59 23.08
C LYS A 658 -25.52 38.48 23.68
N ILE A 659 -24.28 38.32 23.20
CA ILE A 659 -23.14 39.15 23.59
C ILE A 659 -23.02 40.28 22.57
N PRO A 660 -23.13 41.56 22.98
CA PRO A 660 -22.83 42.70 22.11
C PRO A 660 -21.42 42.57 21.51
N GLY A 661 -21.29 42.75 20.19
CA GLY A 661 -20.03 42.58 19.47
C GLY A 661 -19.79 41.17 18.90
N LEU A 662 -20.64 40.18 19.20
CA LEU A 662 -20.55 38.83 18.63
C LEU A 662 -21.80 38.44 17.83
N ASN A 663 -21.57 38.01 16.59
CA ASN A 663 -22.60 37.37 15.76
C ASN A 663 -22.63 35.86 16.01
N VAL A 664 -23.33 35.47 17.07
CA VAL A 664 -23.43 34.08 17.54
C VAL A 664 -24.03 33.14 16.49
N GLU A 665 -24.98 33.62 15.67
CA GLU A 665 -25.65 32.80 14.64
C GLU A 665 -24.68 32.41 13.53
N ILE A 666 -23.87 33.36 13.05
CA ILE A 666 -22.83 33.08 12.04
C ILE A 666 -21.74 32.19 12.61
N ALA A 667 -21.30 32.43 13.85
CA ALA A 667 -20.29 31.61 14.50
C ALA A 667 -20.74 30.15 14.69
N LEU A 668 -21.98 29.92 15.12
CA LEU A 668 -22.54 28.56 15.24
C LEU A 668 -22.75 27.89 13.87
N GLY A 669 -23.14 28.66 12.84
CA GLY A 669 -23.24 28.17 11.47
C GLY A 669 -21.92 27.63 10.93
N ARG A 670 -20.79 28.27 11.28
CA ARG A 670 -19.43 27.81 10.95
C ARG A 670 -19.00 26.56 11.74
N MET A 671 -19.69 26.27 12.84
CA MET A 671 -19.36 25.18 13.77
C MET A 671 -20.40 24.06 13.76
N ASN A 672 -21.17 23.89 12.67
CA ASN A 672 -22.25 22.91 12.51
C ASN A 672 -23.21 22.89 13.71
N ASN A 673 -23.55 24.06 14.25
CA ASN A 673 -24.45 24.25 15.41
C ASN A 673 -23.97 23.60 16.74
N LYS A 674 -22.67 23.29 16.89
CA LYS A 674 -22.10 22.71 18.13
C LYS A 674 -21.94 23.77 19.24
N LYS A 675 -23.01 24.07 19.99
CA LYS A 675 -23.06 25.11 21.05
C LYS A 675 -22.02 24.98 22.17
N LYS A 676 -21.71 23.75 22.61
CA LYS A 676 -20.68 23.51 23.65
C LYS A 676 -19.27 23.86 23.18
N LEU A 677 -18.97 23.54 21.93
CA LEU A 677 -17.69 23.87 21.30
C LEU A 677 -17.54 25.39 21.21
N TYR A 678 -18.60 26.11 20.82
CA TYR A 678 -18.60 27.57 20.77
C TYR A 678 -18.29 28.22 22.12
N LEU A 679 -18.91 27.77 23.22
CA LEU A 679 -18.62 28.27 24.57
C LEU A 679 -17.16 28.01 24.99
N SER A 680 -16.61 26.84 24.67
CA SER A 680 -15.20 26.52 24.98
C SER A 680 -14.20 27.37 24.20
N ILE A 681 -14.54 27.76 22.96
CA ILE A 681 -13.70 28.65 22.14
C ILE A 681 -13.77 30.08 22.67
N LEU A 682 -14.95 30.55 23.10
CA LEU A 682 -15.11 31.86 23.74
C LEU A 682 -14.31 31.98 25.04
N GLU A 683 -14.30 30.95 25.88
CA GLU A 683 -13.53 30.90 27.13
C GLU A 683 -12.02 30.96 26.87
N LYS A 684 -11.53 30.16 25.92
CA LYS A 684 -10.12 30.17 25.49
C LYS A 684 -9.73 31.52 24.88
N PHE A 685 -10.61 32.14 24.10
CA PHE A 685 -10.38 33.47 23.54
C PHE A 685 -10.24 34.53 24.64
N ASN A 686 -11.12 34.53 25.64
CA ASN A 686 -11.08 35.48 26.75
C ASN A 686 -9.84 35.30 27.65
N THR A 687 -9.33 34.07 27.78
CA THR A 687 -8.18 33.77 28.64
C THR A 687 -6.84 34.05 27.94
N ASN A 688 -6.72 33.67 26.66
CA ASN A 688 -5.44 33.70 25.96
C ASN A 688 -5.09 35.08 25.39
N ASN A 689 -6.06 35.97 25.17
CA ASN A 689 -5.84 37.23 24.43
C ASN A 689 -5.84 38.49 25.32
N GLN A 690 -5.91 38.36 26.65
CA GLN A 690 -5.99 39.53 27.56
C GLN A 690 -4.79 40.49 27.46
N ASN A 691 -3.60 39.98 27.11
CA ASN A 691 -2.38 40.77 26.98
C ASN A 691 -1.89 40.90 25.52
N PHE A 692 -2.73 40.54 24.54
CA PHE A 692 -2.33 40.38 23.14
C PHE A 692 -1.67 41.65 22.55
N VAL A 693 -2.25 42.82 22.79
CA VAL A 693 -1.70 44.10 22.28
C VAL A 693 -0.36 44.46 22.92
N THR A 694 -0.12 44.03 24.17
CA THR A 694 1.19 44.23 24.79
C THR A 694 2.24 43.32 24.16
N GLU A 695 1.88 42.06 23.90
CA GLU A 695 2.76 41.07 23.27
C GLU A 695 3.15 41.47 21.84
N ILE A 696 2.21 41.97 21.03
CA ILE A 696 2.51 42.42 19.67
C ILE A 696 3.38 43.69 19.67
N LYS A 697 3.15 44.64 20.60
CA LYS A 697 4.01 45.83 20.75
C LYS A 697 5.44 45.45 21.12
N THR A 698 5.63 44.57 22.11
CA THR A 698 6.97 44.08 22.49
C THR A 698 7.65 43.34 21.34
N THR A 699 6.89 42.61 20.52
CA THR A 699 7.45 41.89 19.36
C THR A 699 7.90 42.87 18.27
N LEU A 700 7.11 43.93 18.01
CA LEU A 700 7.45 44.99 17.06
C LEU A 700 8.61 45.87 17.53
N GLU A 701 8.72 46.15 18.83
CA GLU A 701 9.86 46.86 19.44
C GLU A 701 11.19 46.09 19.30
N ASN A 702 11.12 44.77 19.13
CA ASN A 702 12.28 43.90 18.91
C ASN A 702 12.56 43.62 17.41
N ASP A 703 11.96 44.37 16.49
CA ASP A 703 12.05 44.21 15.03
C ASP A 703 11.63 42.81 14.50
N ASP A 704 10.87 42.03 15.27
CA ASP A 704 10.39 40.69 14.89
C ASP A 704 9.03 40.75 14.18
N PHE A 705 9.02 41.32 12.98
CA PHE A 705 7.81 41.46 12.16
C PHE A 705 7.17 40.12 11.76
N GLU A 706 7.95 39.05 11.67
CA GLU A 706 7.46 37.71 11.31
C GLU A 706 6.62 37.10 12.44
N THR A 707 7.10 37.20 13.69
CA THR A 707 6.32 36.76 14.85
C THR A 707 5.10 37.66 15.07
N ALA A 708 5.21 38.98 14.87
CA ALA A 708 4.08 39.90 14.96
C ALA A 708 3.00 39.57 13.91
N GLN A 709 3.39 39.24 12.68
CA GLN A 709 2.48 38.82 11.62
C GLN A 709 1.77 37.50 11.98
N ARG A 710 2.48 36.52 12.55
CA ARG A 710 1.88 35.27 13.00
C ARG A 710 0.87 35.48 14.14
N LEU A 711 1.19 36.35 15.11
CA LEU A 711 0.31 36.67 16.22
C LEU A 711 -1.00 37.31 15.74
N ILE A 712 -0.93 38.31 14.85
CA ILE A 712 -2.13 38.96 14.30
C ILE A 712 -2.93 38.04 13.39
N HIS A 713 -2.27 37.19 12.61
CA HIS A 713 -2.93 36.17 11.78
C HIS A 713 -3.72 35.17 12.62
N THR A 714 -3.16 34.77 13.78
CA THR A 714 -3.82 33.89 14.73
C THR A 714 -5.05 34.57 15.35
N LEU A 715 -4.93 35.82 15.81
CA LEU A 715 -6.06 36.57 16.37
C LEU A 715 -7.17 36.78 15.34
N LYS A 716 -6.81 37.04 14.07
CA LYS A 716 -7.75 37.16 12.94
C LYS A 716 -8.55 35.88 12.71
N GLY A 717 -7.91 34.71 12.77
CA GLY A 717 -8.59 33.43 12.66
C GLY A 717 -9.58 33.20 13.81
N VAL A 718 -9.16 33.50 15.04
CA VAL A 718 -10.00 33.31 16.22
C VAL A 718 -11.17 34.30 16.27
N SER A 719 -10.96 35.58 15.91
CA SER A 719 -12.03 36.59 15.86
C SER A 719 -13.12 36.24 14.83
N GLY A 720 -12.72 35.67 13.69
CA GLY A 720 -13.65 35.15 12.69
C GLY A 720 -14.46 33.94 13.20
N ASN A 721 -13.85 33.06 13.99
CA ASN A 721 -14.52 31.87 14.53
C ASN A 721 -15.52 32.19 15.64
N ILE A 722 -15.26 33.21 16.48
CA ILE A 722 -16.19 33.61 17.54
C ILE A 722 -17.34 34.51 17.05
N GLY A 723 -17.27 34.98 15.79
CA GLY A 723 -18.25 35.89 15.21
C GLY A 723 -18.01 37.36 15.57
N ALA A 724 -16.78 37.75 15.94
CA ALA A 724 -16.40 39.13 16.23
C ALA A 724 -16.00 39.85 14.93
N GLU A 725 -16.98 40.25 14.12
CA GLU A 725 -16.77 40.78 12.76
C GLU A 725 -15.95 42.08 12.74
N SER A 726 -16.25 43.02 13.64
CA SER A 726 -15.53 44.29 13.72
C SER A 726 -14.08 44.08 14.16
N LEU A 727 -13.84 43.21 15.16
CA LEU A 727 -12.50 42.81 15.58
C LEU A 727 -11.73 42.12 14.44
N HIS A 728 -12.40 41.28 13.65
CA HIS A 728 -11.81 40.61 12.49
C HIS A 728 -11.31 41.61 11.44
N GLU A 729 -12.08 42.67 11.14
CA GLU A 729 -11.64 43.71 10.21
C GLU A 729 -10.46 44.53 10.76
N HIS A 730 -10.45 44.90 12.05
CA HIS A 730 -9.29 45.58 12.65
C HIS A 730 -8.03 44.70 12.62
N THR A 731 -8.14 43.39 12.88
CA THR A 731 -6.98 42.49 12.77
C THR A 731 -6.42 42.40 11.34
N LYS A 732 -7.28 42.50 10.32
CA LYS A 732 -6.88 42.50 8.91
C LYS A 732 -6.17 43.80 8.51
N LEU A 733 -6.61 44.93 9.05
CA LEU A 733 -5.93 46.22 8.86
C LEU A 733 -4.55 46.21 9.52
N VAL A 734 -4.44 45.75 10.76
CA VAL A 734 -3.16 45.61 11.47
C VAL A 734 -2.23 44.62 10.75
N GLU A 735 -2.73 43.49 10.27
CA GLU A 735 -1.95 42.53 9.47
C GLU A 735 -1.40 43.15 8.18
N THR A 736 -2.21 43.97 7.50
CA THR A 736 -1.79 44.69 6.28
C THR A 736 -0.73 45.73 6.60
N CYS A 737 -0.90 46.52 7.67
CA CYS A 737 0.07 47.53 8.08
C CYS A 737 1.40 46.90 8.54
N ILE A 738 1.38 45.74 9.21
CA ILE A 738 2.58 44.97 9.57
C ILE A 738 3.30 44.48 8.32
N HIS A 739 2.57 44.02 7.30
CA HIS A 739 3.14 43.59 6.03
C HIS A 739 3.80 44.75 5.26
N GLU A 740 3.18 45.93 5.27
CA GLU A 740 3.69 47.16 4.64
C GLU A 740 4.78 47.86 5.47
N LYS A 741 5.02 47.41 6.71
CA LYS A 741 5.99 47.98 7.68
C LYS A 741 5.74 49.46 7.99
N ASP A 742 4.48 49.91 7.96
CA ASP A 742 4.09 51.28 8.28
C ASP A 742 3.89 51.46 9.79
N LEU A 743 4.98 51.73 10.51
CA LEU A 743 5.00 51.81 11.98
C LEU A 743 3.98 52.81 12.57
N VAL A 744 3.72 53.92 11.88
CA VAL A 744 2.78 54.95 12.36
C VAL A 744 1.34 54.42 12.31
N LYS A 745 0.96 53.80 11.19
CA LYS A 745 -0.38 53.19 11.05
C LYS A 745 -0.56 51.95 11.92
N ILE A 746 0.50 51.17 12.13
CA ILE A 746 0.47 50.02 13.05
C ILE A 746 0.11 50.50 14.46
N GLU A 747 0.73 51.56 14.96
CA GLU A 747 0.41 52.10 16.30
C GLU A 747 -1.03 52.62 16.39
N GLU A 748 -1.51 53.35 15.37
CA GLU A 748 -2.89 53.87 15.34
C GLU A 748 -3.94 52.74 15.33
N GLU A 749 -3.74 51.70 14.52
CA GLU A 749 -4.67 50.57 14.43
C GLU A 749 -4.58 49.63 15.64
N LEU A 750 -3.41 49.50 16.26
CA LEU A 750 -3.27 48.74 17.52
C LEU A 750 -4.00 49.41 18.69
N ILE A 751 -4.12 50.75 18.71
CA ILE A 751 -4.93 51.46 19.73
C ILE A 751 -6.42 51.14 19.57
N LYS A 752 -6.92 51.10 18.33
CA LYS A 752 -8.31 50.75 18.04
C LYS A 752 -8.59 49.28 18.38
N LEU A 753 -7.68 48.38 18.01
CA LEU A 753 -7.75 46.96 18.33
C LEU A 753 -7.77 46.71 19.86
N ASP A 754 -6.97 47.46 20.63
CA ASP A 754 -6.93 47.35 22.09
C ASP A 754 -8.24 47.79 22.75
N ALA A 755 -8.83 48.88 22.27
CA ALA A 755 -10.11 49.37 22.77
C ALA A 755 -11.23 48.35 22.53
N GLU A 756 -11.28 47.77 21.32
CA GLU A 756 -12.30 46.79 20.96
C GLU A 756 -12.12 45.44 21.68
N LEU A 757 -10.86 44.98 21.86
CA LEU A 757 -10.58 43.79 22.65
C LEU A 757 -11.03 43.97 24.11
N LYS A 758 -10.77 45.14 24.71
CA LYS A 758 -11.20 45.46 26.08
C LYS A 758 -12.72 45.47 26.21
N GLU A 759 -13.42 46.13 25.29
CA GLU A 759 -14.89 46.14 25.26
C GLU A 759 -15.46 44.71 25.11
N LEU A 760 -14.87 43.91 24.23
CA LEU A 760 -15.30 42.53 24.01
C LEU A 760 -15.05 41.64 25.25
N PHE A 761 -13.91 41.79 25.94
CA PHE A 761 -13.63 41.07 27.18
C PHE A 761 -14.55 41.51 28.33
N GLU A 762 -14.90 42.80 28.43
CA GLU A 762 -15.87 43.32 29.39
C GLU A 762 -17.29 42.78 29.13
N ASN A 763 -17.64 42.54 27.87
CA ASN A 763 -18.93 41.96 27.49
C ASN A 763 -18.99 40.42 27.65
N ILE A 764 -17.88 39.72 27.43
CA ILE A 764 -17.79 38.25 27.55
C ILE A 764 -17.67 37.81 29.02
N SER A 765 -16.84 38.49 29.82
CA SER A 765 -16.52 38.11 31.20
C SER A 765 -17.76 37.92 32.12
N PRO A 766 -18.74 38.84 32.19
CA PRO A 766 -19.91 38.67 33.06
C PRO A 766 -20.86 37.56 32.59
N GLN A 767 -20.84 37.18 31.31
CA GLN A 767 -21.70 36.11 30.79
C GLN A 767 -21.08 34.72 30.96
N LEU A 768 -19.75 34.62 31.00
CA LEU A 768 -19.04 33.43 31.46
C LEU A 768 -19.24 33.22 32.98
N ASP A 769 -19.28 34.31 33.75
CA ASP A 769 -19.44 34.31 35.21
C ASP A 769 -20.90 33.97 35.66
N VAL A 770 -21.92 34.27 34.84
CA VAL A 770 -23.32 33.81 35.04
C VAL A 770 -23.49 32.32 34.75
N ALA A 771 -22.64 31.72 33.90
CA ALA A 771 -22.60 30.27 33.71
C ALA A 771 -21.91 29.54 34.89
N GLU A 772 -21.04 30.23 35.64
CA GLU A 772 -20.30 29.66 36.79
C GLU A 772 -20.92 29.98 38.17
N LYS A 773 -21.71 31.05 38.34
CA LYS A 773 -22.33 31.44 39.64
C LYS A 773 -23.42 30.51 40.20
N THR A 774 -23.60 29.30 39.66
CA THR A 774 -24.52 28.31 40.24
C THR A 774 -23.86 27.33 41.21
N VAL A 775 -22.58 27.51 41.57
CA VAL A 775 -21.90 26.63 42.53
C VAL A 775 -21.01 27.43 43.50
N THR A 776 -21.58 27.92 44.61
CA THR A 776 -20.76 28.26 45.79
C THR A 776 -20.52 26.99 46.59
N ASN A 777 -19.31 26.42 46.52
CA ASN A 777 -18.88 25.35 47.42
C ASN A 777 -18.47 25.95 48.78
N GLU A 778 -18.89 25.32 49.89
CA GLU A 778 -18.46 25.70 51.25
C GLU A 778 -16.94 25.56 51.42
N LEU A 779 -16.29 26.55 52.05
CA LEU A 779 -14.85 26.60 52.28
C LEU A 779 -14.37 25.40 53.13
N ASN A 780 -13.61 24.48 52.51
CA ASN A 780 -13.06 23.33 53.21
C ASN A 780 -11.67 23.64 53.81
N ILE A 781 -11.68 24.23 55.00
CA ILE A 781 -10.49 24.69 55.74
C ILE A 781 -9.44 23.56 55.93
N LYS A 782 -9.87 22.29 56.02
CA LYS A 782 -8.98 21.16 56.26
C LYS A 782 -8.13 20.84 55.03
N LEU A 783 -8.74 20.88 53.85
CA LEU A 783 -8.06 20.66 52.56
C LEU A 783 -7.11 21.83 52.24
N VAL A 784 -7.55 23.06 52.52
CA VAL A 784 -6.72 24.26 52.32
C VAL A 784 -5.44 24.22 53.18
N LYS A 785 -5.52 23.80 54.45
CA LYS A 785 -4.34 23.64 55.32
C LYS A 785 -3.38 22.52 54.86
N GLU A 786 -3.86 21.52 54.14
CA GLU A 786 -3.04 20.43 53.61
C GLU A 786 -2.28 20.86 52.33
N ILE A 787 -2.89 21.75 51.53
CA ILE A 787 -2.34 22.20 50.25
C ILE A 787 -1.32 23.34 50.42
N ILE A 788 -1.51 24.25 51.38
CA ILE A 788 -0.64 25.42 51.60
C ILE A 788 0.86 25.06 51.76
N PRO A 789 1.27 24.04 52.56
CA PRO A 789 2.68 23.68 52.72
C PRO A 789 3.33 23.20 51.41
N ASN A 790 2.59 22.41 50.62
CA ASN A 790 3.05 21.90 49.33
C ASN A 790 3.17 23.01 48.29
N LEU A 791 2.21 23.95 48.28
CA LEU A 791 2.25 25.12 47.42
C LEU A 791 3.44 26.03 47.78
N LYS A 792 3.71 26.24 49.07
CA LYS A 792 4.85 27.04 49.55
C LYS A 792 6.20 26.44 49.11
N GLN A 793 6.35 25.12 49.21
CA GLN A 793 7.55 24.42 48.76
C GLN A 793 7.77 24.56 47.24
N LEU A 794 6.69 24.54 46.44
CA LEU A 794 6.78 24.73 44.99
C LEU A 794 7.06 26.18 44.60
N LEU A 795 6.54 27.15 45.34
CA LEU A 795 6.84 28.57 45.17
C LEU A 795 8.31 28.88 45.46
N GLU A 796 8.87 28.33 46.54
CA GLU A 796 10.30 28.48 46.88
C GLU A 796 11.22 27.87 45.80
N LYS A 797 10.79 26.75 45.21
CA LYS A 797 11.49 26.08 44.09
C LYS A 797 11.20 26.71 42.71
N LYS A 798 10.44 27.80 42.65
CA LYS A 798 10.00 28.48 41.42
C LYS A 798 9.38 27.52 40.38
N ASN A 799 8.64 26.53 40.86
CA ASN A 799 8.11 25.46 40.03
C ASN A 799 6.74 25.86 39.43
N PRO A 800 6.56 25.81 38.09
CA PRO A 800 5.29 26.14 37.43
C PRO A 800 4.10 25.30 37.90
N LYS A 801 4.33 24.09 38.45
CA LYS A 801 3.30 23.23 39.06
C LYS A 801 2.56 23.90 40.22
N ALA A 802 3.09 24.98 40.81
CA ALA A 802 2.37 25.79 41.79
C ALA A 802 1.03 26.33 41.26
N LYS A 803 0.90 26.56 39.94
CA LYS A 803 -0.38 26.99 39.32
C LYS A 803 -1.48 25.93 39.42
N VAL A 804 -1.11 24.64 39.39
CA VAL A 804 -2.06 23.52 39.48
C VAL A 804 -2.63 23.43 40.90
N LEU A 805 -1.78 23.56 41.91
CA LEU A 805 -2.21 23.53 43.32
C LEU A 805 -3.00 24.77 43.75
N VAL A 806 -2.85 25.91 43.08
CA VAL A 806 -3.75 27.05 43.29
C VAL A 806 -5.15 26.77 42.79
N LYS A 807 -5.31 26.05 41.68
CA LYS A 807 -6.63 25.62 41.22
C LYS A 807 -7.29 24.66 42.21
N GLU A 808 -6.51 23.75 42.82
CA GLU A 808 -7.01 22.89 43.89
C GLU A 808 -7.42 23.67 45.16
N LEU A 809 -6.78 24.81 45.46
CA LEU A 809 -7.21 25.71 46.55
C LEU A 809 -8.54 26.43 46.21
N GLU A 810 -8.73 26.81 44.95
CA GLU A 810 -9.98 27.39 44.44
C GLU A 810 -11.13 26.38 44.54
N ASP A 811 -10.87 25.13 44.12
CA ASP A 811 -11.80 24.01 44.21
C ASP A 811 -12.15 23.67 45.68
N ALA A 812 -11.22 23.91 46.61
CA ALA A 812 -11.44 23.79 48.05
C ALA A 812 -12.28 24.94 48.65
N GLY A 813 -12.74 25.87 47.81
CA GLY A 813 -13.61 27.00 48.17
C GLY A 813 -12.87 28.25 48.63
N LEU A 814 -11.52 28.28 48.55
CA LEU A 814 -10.74 29.45 48.96
C LEU A 814 -10.92 30.59 47.95
N SER A 815 -11.53 31.68 48.40
CA SER A 815 -11.86 32.84 47.58
C SER A 815 -11.62 34.15 48.35
N GLY A 816 -11.50 35.26 47.63
CA GLY A 816 -11.26 36.60 48.19
C GLY A 816 -10.03 37.31 47.62
N ASP A 817 -9.86 38.58 47.98
CA ASP A 817 -8.89 39.48 47.35
C ASP A 817 -7.45 38.98 47.45
N LEU A 818 -7.05 38.43 48.60
CA LEU A 818 -5.72 37.86 48.79
C LEU A 818 -5.47 36.62 47.91
N PHE A 819 -6.49 35.78 47.69
CA PHE A 819 -6.37 34.60 46.83
C PHE A 819 -6.28 34.97 45.35
N ASN A 820 -7.08 35.95 44.92
CA ASN A 820 -7.00 36.50 43.57
C ASN A 820 -5.64 37.17 43.32
N GLU A 821 -5.09 37.87 44.31
CA GLU A 821 -3.74 38.45 44.23
C GLU A 821 -2.66 37.36 44.12
N LEU A 822 -2.78 36.27 44.88
CA LEU A 822 -1.89 35.10 44.79
C LEU A 822 -1.93 34.47 43.39
N ARG A 823 -3.13 34.23 42.85
CA ARG A 823 -3.34 33.65 41.51
C ARG A 823 -2.74 34.53 40.43
N ASN A 824 -2.94 35.85 40.51
CA ASN A 824 -2.36 36.80 39.57
C ASN A 824 -0.83 36.83 39.62
N LYS A 825 -0.21 36.81 40.81
CA LYS A 825 1.25 36.77 40.93
C LYS A 825 1.83 35.46 40.40
N LEU A 826 1.15 34.35 40.61
CA LEU A 826 1.54 33.05 40.06
C LEU A 826 1.39 32.97 38.53
N ASN A 827 0.33 33.56 37.97
CA ASN A 827 0.15 33.63 36.52
C ASN A 827 1.27 34.40 35.83
N LYS A 828 1.76 35.48 36.46
CA LYS A 828 2.92 36.27 36.02
C LYS A 828 4.29 35.69 36.41
N TYR A 829 4.34 34.46 36.95
CA TYR A 829 5.57 33.79 37.41
C TYR A 829 6.36 34.56 38.49
N ASP A 830 5.70 35.49 39.22
CA ASP A 830 6.27 36.24 40.33
C ASP A 830 6.19 35.42 41.63
N PHE A 831 6.94 34.32 41.67
CA PHE A 831 6.93 33.35 42.76
C PHE A 831 7.32 33.96 44.12
N LYS A 832 8.19 34.98 44.12
CA LYS A 832 8.71 35.60 45.35
C LYS A 832 7.64 36.42 46.08
N ASN A 833 6.83 37.18 45.34
CA ASN A 833 5.71 37.92 45.94
C ASN A 833 4.51 37.00 46.19
N ALA A 834 4.31 35.96 45.37
CA ALA A 834 3.31 34.93 45.62
C ALA A 834 3.54 34.23 46.98
N THR A 835 4.79 33.90 47.35
CA THR A 835 5.09 33.32 48.68
C THR A 835 4.66 34.25 49.82
N LYS A 836 4.92 35.56 49.72
CA LYS A 836 4.52 36.54 50.74
C LYS A 836 3.00 36.66 50.90
N ILE A 837 2.26 36.54 49.79
CA ILE A 837 0.79 36.58 49.82
C ILE A 837 0.25 35.27 50.40
N LEU A 838 0.85 34.13 50.02
CA LEU A 838 0.50 32.82 50.58
C LEU A 838 0.72 32.80 52.11
N ASP A 839 1.79 33.40 52.62
CA ASP A 839 2.04 33.53 54.06
C ASP A 839 0.99 34.39 54.79
N LYS A 840 0.41 35.40 54.11
CA LYS A 840 -0.70 36.20 54.67
C LYS A 840 -1.99 35.39 54.70
N ILE A 841 -2.27 34.64 53.63
CA ILE A 841 -3.42 33.74 53.52
C ILE A 841 -3.34 32.67 54.61
N GLU A 842 -2.16 32.05 54.81
CA GLU A 842 -1.91 31.06 55.86
C GLU A 842 -2.25 31.64 57.25
N LYS A 843 -1.79 32.87 57.55
CA LYS A 843 -2.09 33.57 58.81
C LYS A 843 -3.55 33.95 59.02
N THR A 844 -4.34 34.06 57.96
CA THR A 844 -5.78 34.40 58.06
C THR A 844 -6.64 33.15 58.25
N ILE A 845 -6.09 31.96 57.97
CA ILE A 845 -6.77 30.65 58.03
C ILE A 845 -6.38 29.85 59.29
N THR A 846 -5.29 30.21 59.97
CA THR A 846 -5.01 29.86 61.39
C THR A 846 -5.67 30.83 62.33
#